data_AF-A0A923YFV8-F1
#
_entry.id   AF-A0A923YFV8-F1
#
_cell.length_a   1.000
_cell.length_b   1.000
_cell.length_c   1.000
_cell.angle_alpha   90.00
_cell.angle_beta   90.00
_cell.angle_gamma   90.00
#
_symmetry.space_group_name_H-M   'P 1'
#
loop_
_entity.id
_entity.type
_entity.pdbx_description
1 polymer ?
#
loop_
_entity_poly.entity_id
_entity_poly.type
_entity_poly.pdbx_seq_one_letter_code
_entity_poly.pdbx_strand_id
1 'polypeptide(L)'
;MKKRYTLFTSNFISMFFSISCAFLTVSTCLGAAYNVNINTDIGAGAGLTGDLRYCITQANAIAGPHTIVFTTGATTITLGSALPVIVRQISITATVGTIVINGNAAVNNIFQINTAGANSIIDGLVLNRAVVAQINLQTVTGVTILNCYLGTNNAGNTIATSNPQFGINMDFSSNNFITNNVISGNSIHGILVNNTSNTNTIRGNKIGCNLLGTGSIPNSVHGIEINNNSINNIIGGAALADRNIISGNTVIGLSIVGASNGTQIINNYIGINLAGTAALSNGLSGISITNSPPSAITNNVVSGNNFHGIELNSSATTITGNKVGVNAAGTAIVANTQMGIRVNASPNTIIGGSALGQANTVSGSGQDGIRIEGASDDVSILGNFIGTNSSGTAVIANALNGINIINSNRPIVGGVVAGESNVISGNGDVGLRFENSSNASVRGNFIGTNNSGTAVIPNNHGIYGGTSGGGATANVTIGGNTAAARNIISGNNIKGIYFQNGCNDLVIEGNYIGTDVNGVGSAAIFGNGDDGIFIFGSCLRPRIGGTTAGQRNVMSGNGRLWPSASTPNGTGINIQNGVNNAVITGNYIGIAADGTARGNKENGITLFNGCDNALIGGSTATTRNIVSNNPFQGINIQSCNAPVVIGNYCGTDIAGTGIMGNGSSGILLLFSTNAIIGTTATGEGNVLSNNGQLGLHIIGGFGHIVYNNMIGVANDGTTARGNKNGNVYILGLSGGGANAGSNNTIGGIGANQSNIIAYSTNTGSNGSFGNGFGIGVAAQDNTAGINNLFRGNKIFCNAGLGIDLNFATVFGGGNGIGNNSKTAPAITAVSSTSTTGSGTNGETIHVYSNVTCTTCQGETYLGSAVVAGGVWTVTHVSVAVPSNNSATATNGTQGTSQFTCNFVLPVELISFKAKALGNVALLNWSTAMEKNNAAFVIERSKDGKTFESIGNKAGQGTTLSVTNYEFADEHPYNTLVYYRLKQIDIDGTSTYSSIQAVYFESATDVYLFPNPATDELNIVLNSDELYDIHVYSNLGVEVQHLSTTKNNNTYTIQLTSLASGSYIIVLSSASKQITKQFLVY
;
A
#
# COMPACT_ATOMS: atom_id res chain seq x y z
N MET A 1 37.76 -9.09 20.82
CA MET A 1 39.01 -9.65 21.39
C MET A 1 39.81 -10.33 20.27
N LYS A 2 41.10 -10.65 20.50
CA LYS A 2 42.14 -10.83 19.45
C LYS A 2 42.19 -12.20 18.74
N LYS A 3 42.89 -12.21 17.58
CA LYS A 3 43.32 -13.34 16.68
C LYS A 3 42.24 -13.74 15.64
N ARG A 4 42.55 -13.96 14.35
CA ARG A 4 43.82 -13.99 13.58
C ARG A 4 43.53 -13.66 12.09
N TYR A 5 44.59 -13.50 11.28
CA TYR A 5 44.69 -13.30 9.81
C TYR A 5 44.93 -11.86 9.31
N THR A 6 46.05 -11.69 8.62
CA THR A 6 46.53 -10.47 7.94
C THR A 6 47.54 -10.89 6.87
N LEU A 7 47.76 -10.02 5.87
CA LEU A 7 48.73 -10.09 4.75
C LEU A 7 48.36 -10.94 3.52
N PHE A 8 47.80 -10.24 2.53
CA PHE A 8 48.24 -10.31 1.13
C PHE A 8 48.00 -8.95 0.45
N THR A 9 49.06 -8.19 0.16
CA THR A 9 49.04 -7.04 -0.77
C THR A 9 50.44 -6.83 -1.37
N SER A 10 50.48 -6.29 -2.59
CA SER A 10 51.62 -5.76 -3.36
C SER A 10 52.87 -6.65 -3.54
N ASN A 11 53.10 -7.13 -4.77
CA ASN A 11 54.18 -6.62 -5.63
C ASN A 11 54.22 -7.37 -6.98
N PHE A 12 54.04 -6.64 -8.09
CA PHE A 12 54.33 -7.11 -9.44
C PHE A 12 54.79 -5.91 -10.28
N ILE A 13 56.11 -5.78 -10.48
CA ILE A 13 56.81 -5.13 -11.61
C ILE A 13 58.32 -5.27 -11.38
N SER A 14 59.09 -5.34 -12.48
CA SER A 14 60.55 -5.34 -12.59
C SER A 14 61.36 -6.43 -11.85
N MET A 15 61.76 -7.48 -12.58
CA MET A 15 63.18 -7.76 -12.94
C MET A 15 63.28 -9.09 -13.70
N PHE A 16 63.73 -9.05 -14.95
CA PHE A 16 64.22 -10.22 -15.68
C PHE A 16 65.46 -9.82 -16.48
N PHE A 17 66.64 -10.18 -15.99
CA PHE A 17 67.87 -10.28 -16.79
C PHE A 17 68.90 -11.23 -16.12
N SER A 18 69.70 -11.90 -16.96
CA SER A 18 70.93 -12.67 -16.68
C SER A 18 70.90 -13.98 -15.84
N ILE A 19 70.82 -15.12 -16.56
CA ILE A 19 71.90 -16.16 -16.71
C ILE A 19 72.47 -16.75 -15.39
N SER A 20 72.29 -18.04 -15.06
CA SER A 20 73.00 -19.22 -15.63
C SER A 20 72.62 -20.51 -14.85
N CYS A 21 72.97 -21.76 -15.24
CA CYS A 21 73.17 -22.43 -16.54
C CYS A 21 73.36 -23.96 -16.30
N ALA A 22 72.79 -24.85 -17.12
CA ALA A 22 73.14 -26.29 -17.16
C ALA A 22 72.83 -26.86 -18.56
N PHE A 23 73.80 -27.54 -19.19
CA PHE A 23 73.74 -27.94 -20.60
C PHE A 23 73.11 -29.33 -20.82
N LEU A 24 72.10 -29.39 -21.69
CA LEU A 24 71.95 -30.48 -22.66
C LEU A 24 71.42 -29.89 -23.98
N THR A 25 71.97 -30.32 -25.10
CA THR A 25 71.90 -29.57 -26.37
C THR A 25 70.52 -29.62 -27.03
N VAL A 26 69.78 -28.52 -26.95
CA VAL A 26 68.76 -28.16 -27.94
C VAL A 26 69.36 -27.08 -28.83
N SER A 27 69.59 -27.41 -30.11
CA SER A 27 70.03 -26.42 -31.10
C SER A 27 68.92 -25.37 -31.27
N THR A 28 69.16 -24.14 -30.82
CA THR A 28 68.25 -23.02 -31.06
C THR A 28 68.29 -22.68 -32.54
N CYS A 29 67.39 -23.27 -33.33
CA CYS A 29 67.18 -22.85 -34.69
C CYS A 29 66.68 -21.40 -34.68
N LEU A 30 67.56 -20.46 -35.04
CA LEU A 30 67.14 -19.08 -35.25
C LEU A 30 66.14 -19.06 -36.39
N GLY A 31 64.98 -18.47 -36.13
CA GLY A 31 63.95 -18.28 -37.15
C GLY A 31 64.46 -17.44 -38.31
N ALA A 32 64.36 -17.97 -39.53
CA ALA A 32 64.65 -17.17 -40.73
C ALA A 32 63.58 -16.08 -40.91
N ALA A 33 64.03 -14.88 -41.25
CA ALA A 33 63.20 -13.75 -41.63
C ALA A 33 63.16 -13.61 -43.16
N TYR A 34 61.96 -13.47 -43.72
CA TYR A 34 61.74 -13.35 -45.17
C TYR A 34 61.10 -12.00 -45.50
N ASN A 35 61.64 -11.32 -46.50
CA ASN A 35 61.18 -10.01 -46.94
C ASN A 35 60.31 -10.14 -48.18
N VAL A 36 59.03 -9.74 -48.10
CA VAL A 36 58.20 -9.50 -49.29
C VAL A 36 58.60 -8.14 -49.85
N ASN A 37 59.08 -8.10 -51.10
CA ASN A 37 59.57 -6.88 -51.77
C ASN A 37 58.94 -6.63 -53.16
N ILE A 38 58.20 -7.61 -53.69
CA ILE A 38 57.39 -7.47 -54.92
C ILE A 38 55.91 -7.71 -54.63
N ASN A 39 55.04 -7.10 -55.44
CA ASN A 39 53.58 -7.10 -55.27
C ASN A 39 52.84 -8.12 -56.15
N THR A 40 53.56 -8.83 -57.03
CA THR A 40 53.02 -9.82 -57.96
C THR A 40 52.88 -11.19 -57.31
N ASP A 41 51.73 -11.86 -57.50
CA ASP A 41 51.61 -13.32 -57.33
C ASP A 41 51.17 -13.92 -58.68
N ILE A 42 52.03 -14.73 -59.29
CA ILE A 42 51.74 -15.37 -60.59
C ILE A 42 50.81 -16.60 -60.46
N GLY A 43 50.47 -17.01 -59.23
CA GLY A 43 49.77 -18.26 -58.96
C GLY A 43 50.67 -19.50 -59.10
N ALA A 44 50.09 -20.67 -58.81
CA ALA A 44 50.61 -22.03 -59.08
C ALA A 44 52.15 -22.22 -59.11
N GLY A 45 52.71 -22.74 -58.01
CA GLY A 45 54.13 -23.10 -57.91
C GLY A 45 54.79 -22.57 -56.64
N ALA A 46 56.11 -22.46 -56.65
CA ALA A 46 56.91 -21.99 -55.50
C ALA A 46 56.91 -20.46 -55.30
N GLY A 47 56.28 -19.68 -56.19
CA GLY A 47 56.34 -18.22 -56.20
C GLY A 47 57.62 -17.66 -56.84
N LEU A 48 57.60 -16.36 -57.13
CA LEU A 48 58.76 -15.57 -57.53
C LEU A 48 59.55 -15.15 -56.28
N THR A 49 60.88 -15.13 -56.39
CA THR A 49 61.74 -14.73 -55.26
C THR A 49 61.38 -13.32 -54.79
N GLY A 50 60.95 -13.20 -53.53
CA GLY A 50 60.51 -11.94 -52.93
C GLY A 50 59.00 -11.68 -52.95
N ASP A 51 58.17 -12.56 -53.54
CA ASP A 51 56.72 -12.52 -53.36
C ASP A 51 56.25 -13.24 -52.09
N LEU A 52 54.99 -13.02 -51.71
CA LEU A 52 54.40 -13.60 -50.50
C LEU A 52 54.27 -15.14 -50.58
N ARG A 53 53.97 -15.70 -51.76
CA ARG A 53 53.87 -17.15 -51.98
C ARG A 53 55.21 -17.84 -51.75
N TYR A 54 56.28 -17.24 -52.26
CA TYR A 54 57.65 -17.69 -52.08
C TYR A 54 58.07 -17.60 -50.62
N CYS A 55 57.84 -16.47 -49.95
CA CYS A 55 58.18 -16.31 -48.53
C CYS A 55 57.48 -17.37 -47.65
N ILE A 56 56.18 -17.64 -47.88
CA ILE A 56 55.45 -18.71 -47.17
C ILE A 56 56.00 -20.10 -47.53
N THR A 57 56.31 -20.35 -48.82
CA THR A 57 56.87 -21.64 -49.27
C THR A 57 58.22 -21.94 -48.60
N GLN A 58 59.12 -20.95 -48.53
CA GLN A 58 60.42 -21.11 -47.87
C GLN A 58 60.27 -21.28 -46.35
N ALA A 59 59.42 -20.47 -45.70
CA ALA A 59 59.14 -20.57 -44.28
C ALA A 59 58.50 -21.91 -43.88
N ASN A 60 57.69 -22.52 -44.76
CA ASN A 60 57.13 -23.86 -44.55
C ASN A 60 58.18 -24.98 -44.69
N ALA A 61 59.19 -24.80 -45.53
CA ALA A 61 60.20 -25.81 -45.85
C ALA A 61 61.24 -26.01 -44.72
N ILE A 62 61.45 -25.00 -43.88
CA ILE A 62 62.41 -25.04 -42.77
C ILE A 62 61.67 -25.31 -41.45
N ALA A 63 62.35 -25.93 -40.48
CA ALA A 63 61.81 -26.16 -39.15
C ALA A 63 62.19 -25.02 -38.21
N GLY A 64 61.19 -24.36 -37.63
CA GLY A 64 61.37 -23.28 -36.66
C GLY A 64 60.20 -22.29 -36.68
N PRO A 65 60.19 -21.29 -35.78
CA PRO A 65 59.38 -20.11 -35.95
C PRO A 65 59.97 -19.24 -37.07
N HIS A 66 59.14 -18.65 -37.91
CA HIS A 66 59.58 -17.79 -39.01
C HIS A 66 58.85 -16.44 -39.00
N THR A 67 59.48 -15.41 -39.56
CA THR A 67 58.86 -14.09 -39.69
C THR A 67 58.84 -13.66 -41.16
N ILE A 68 57.71 -13.16 -41.63
CA ILE A 68 57.52 -12.58 -42.96
C ILE A 68 57.15 -11.11 -42.75
N VAL A 69 57.96 -10.20 -43.29
CA VAL A 69 57.74 -8.75 -43.24
C VAL A 69 57.66 -8.16 -44.64
N PHE A 70 56.91 -7.07 -44.77
CA PHE A 70 56.76 -6.36 -46.04
C PHE A 70 57.72 -5.17 -46.10
N THR A 71 58.38 -5.02 -47.25
CA THR A 71 59.35 -3.95 -47.52
C THR A 71 58.85 -3.03 -48.65
N THR A 72 59.54 -1.92 -48.88
CA THR A 72 59.11 -0.86 -49.80
C THR A 72 58.87 -1.37 -51.23
N GLY A 73 57.61 -1.50 -51.62
CA GLY A 73 57.17 -1.96 -52.95
C GLY A 73 55.83 -2.70 -52.95
N ALA A 74 55.47 -3.37 -51.85
CA ALA A 74 54.34 -4.31 -51.78
C ALA A 74 53.07 -3.74 -51.10
N THR A 75 52.43 -2.70 -51.65
CA THR A 75 51.21 -2.09 -51.05
C THR A 75 49.90 -2.82 -51.37
N THR A 76 49.82 -3.54 -52.49
CA THR A 76 48.63 -4.34 -52.86
C THR A 76 49.06 -5.55 -53.68
N ILE A 77 48.77 -6.74 -53.16
CA ILE A 77 48.99 -8.03 -53.79
C ILE A 77 47.64 -8.57 -54.27
N THR A 78 47.56 -9.00 -55.53
CA THR A 78 46.41 -9.75 -56.04
C THR A 78 46.86 -11.17 -56.33
N LEU A 79 46.22 -12.13 -55.68
CA LEU A 79 46.57 -13.54 -55.77
C LEU A 79 46.15 -14.13 -57.12
N GLY A 80 47.02 -14.94 -57.72
CA GLY A 80 46.71 -15.75 -58.90
C GLY A 80 45.97 -17.05 -58.54
N SER A 81 46.32 -17.65 -57.41
CA SER A 81 45.68 -18.84 -56.82
C SER A 81 45.76 -18.81 -55.29
N ALA A 82 45.11 -19.75 -54.58
CA ALA A 82 45.27 -19.85 -53.12
C ALA A 82 46.75 -19.89 -52.70
N LEU A 83 47.11 -19.21 -51.59
CA LEU A 83 48.47 -19.24 -51.04
C LEU A 83 48.80 -20.64 -50.50
N PRO A 84 50.10 -20.99 -50.34
CA PRO A 84 50.49 -22.25 -49.71
C PRO A 84 49.95 -22.30 -48.27
N VAL A 85 49.42 -23.46 -47.86
CA VAL A 85 48.94 -23.67 -46.49
C VAL A 85 50.09 -23.46 -45.50
N ILE A 86 49.84 -22.70 -44.44
CA ILE A 86 50.82 -22.46 -43.37
C ILE A 86 50.89 -23.73 -42.51
N VAL A 87 52.06 -24.38 -42.55
CA VAL A 87 52.38 -25.65 -41.87
C VAL A 87 53.61 -25.54 -40.97
N ARG A 88 54.01 -24.31 -40.64
CA ARG A 88 55.01 -23.93 -39.63
C ARG A 88 54.52 -22.72 -38.86
N GLN A 89 55.11 -22.46 -37.69
CA GLN A 89 54.83 -21.23 -36.96
C GLN A 89 55.37 -20.04 -37.77
N ILE A 90 54.48 -19.24 -38.36
CA ILE A 90 54.86 -18.08 -39.17
C ILE A 90 54.19 -16.82 -38.59
N SER A 91 54.98 -15.77 -38.37
CA SER A 91 54.50 -14.43 -38.05
C SER A 91 54.52 -13.58 -39.32
N ILE A 92 53.36 -13.17 -39.83
CA ILE A 92 53.23 -12.32 -41.02
C ILE A 92 52.75 -10.93 -40.56
N THR A 93 53.61 -9.92 -40.69
CA THR A 93 53.36 -8.58 -40.12
C THR A 93 53.56 -7.47 -41.14
N ALA A 94 52.56 -6.61 -41.30
CA ALA A 94 52.69 -5.33 -42.01
C ALA A 94 53.51 -4.32 -41.19
N THR A 95 54.81 -4.19 -41.50
CA THR A 95 55.73 -3.25 -40.83
C THR A 95 55.86 -1.91 -41.53
N VAL A 96 55.41 -1.77 -42.79
CA VAL A 96 55.56 -0.56 -43.61
C VAL A 96 54.29 -0.29 -44.43
N GLY A 97 53.53 0.74 -44.03
CA GLY A 97 52.30 1.14 -44.73
C GLY A 97 51.17 0.10 -44.66
N THR A 98 50.10 0.31 -45.42
CA THR A 98 49.04 -0.70 -45.57
C THR A 98 49.45 -1.76 -46.57
N ILE A 99 49.31 -3.02 -46.16
CA ILE A 99 49.43 -4.19 -47.04
C ILE A 99 48.03 -4.74 -47.35
N VAL A 100 47.60 -4.62 -48.61
CA VAL A 100 46.34 -5.20 -49.09
C VAL A 100 46.61 -6.52 -49.81
N ILE A 101 45.88 -7.58 -49.48
CA ILE A 101 45.91 -8.87 -50.17
C ILE A 101 44.50 -9.19 -50.67
N ASN A 102 44.35 -9.23 -51.99
CA ASN A 102 43.12 -9.56 -52.68
C ASN A 102 43.18 -10.99 -53.23
N GLY A 103 42.19 -11.81 -52.89
CA GLY A 103 41.90 -13.04 -53.60
C GLY A 103 41.27 -12.82 -54.97
N ASN A 104 40.79 -13.92 -55.57
CA ASN A 104 39.98 -13.93 -56.78
C ASN A 104 38.99 -15.13 -56.71
N ALA A 105 38.18 -15.34 -57.75
CA ALA A 105 37.16 -16.41 -57.79
C ALA A 105 37.70 -17.86 -57.71
N ALA A 106 39.01 -18.08 -57.83
CA ALA A 106 39.70 -19.35 -57.63
C ALA A 106 40.46 -19.42 -56.27
N VAL A 107 40.33 -18.41 -55.41
CA VAL A 107 40.96 -18.35 -54.08
C VAL A 107 39.91 -18.66 -53.02
N ASN A 108 39.80 -19.92 -52.60
CA ASN A 108 38.91 -20.31 -51.51
C ASN A 108 39.27 -19.59 -50.20
N ASN A 109 40.54 -19.65 -49.80
CA ASN A 109 41.06 -18.98 -48.62
C ASN A 109 42.28 -18.11 -49.00
N ILE A 110 42.43 -16.91 -48.44
CA ILE A 110 43.70 -16.16 -48.58
C ILE A 110 44.76 -16.84 -47.72
N PHE A 111 44.52 -16.98 -46.42
CA PHE A 111 45.35 -17.77 -45.53
C PHE A 111 44.61 -19.01 -45.05
N GLN A 112 45.28 -20.15 -45.12
CA GLN A 112 44.86 -21.39 -44.47
C GLN A 112 45.98 -21.86 -43.54
N ILE A 113 45.65 -22.12 -42.28
CA ILE A 113 46.62 -22.50 -41.25
C ILE A 113 46.18 -23.84 -40.66
N ASN A 114 47.02 -24.86 -40.83
CA ASN A 114 46.74 -26.22 -40.35
C ASN A 114 47.52 -26.50 -39.05
N THR A 115 47.34 -27.69 -38.46
CA THR A 115 47.92 -28.10 -37.14
C THR A 115 49.39 -27.75 -36.94
N ALA A 116 50.25 -27.97 -37.94
CA ALA A 116 51.69 -27.68 -37.85
C ALA A 116 52.03 -26.17 -37.89
N GLY A 117 51.05 -25.33 -38.26
CA GLY A 117 51.07 -23.86 -38.22
C GLY A 117 50.66 -23.26 -36.87
N ALA A 118 50.64 -24.04 -35.78
CA ALA A 118 50.32 -23.55 -34.45
C ALA A 118 51.18 -22.36 -34.01
N ASN A 119 50.61 -21.49 -33.17
CA ASN A 119 51.26 -20.25 -32.67
C ASN A 119 51.67 -19.24 -33.76
N SER A 120 51.14 -19.35 -34.98
CA SER A 120 51.32 -18.35 -36.05
C SER A 120 50.65 -17.01 -35.71
N ILE A 121 51.16 -15.92 -36.28
CA ILE A 121 50.65 -14.56 -36.07
C ILE A 121 50.34 -13.93 -37.43
N ILE A 122 49.16 -13.32 -37.58
CA ILE A 122 48.78 -12.52 -38.74
C ILE A 122 48.44 -11.11 -38.26
N ASP A 123 49.25 -10.10 -38.63
CA ASP A 123 49.20 -8.75 -38.07
C ASP A 123 49.15 -7.65 -39.13
N GLY A 124 48.16 -6.75 -39.02
CA GLY A 124 48.11 -5.48 -39.76
C GLY A 124 47.73 -5.58 -41.24
N LEU A 125 47.13 -6.69 -41.69
CA LEU A 125 46.82 -6.94 -43.10
C LEU A 125 45.37 -6.54 -43.48
N VAL A 126 45.17 -6.07 -44.71
CA VAL A 126 43.84 -5.85 -45.30
C VAL A 126 43.54 -6.98 -46.27
N LEU A 127 42.54 -7.82 -45.97
CA LEU A 127 42.26 -9.08 -46.64
C LEU A 127 40.86 -9.07 -47.27
N ASN A 128 40.77 -9.31 -48.58
CA ASN A 128 39.51 -9.20 -49.34
C ASN A 128 39.42 -10.20 -50.50
N ARG A 129 38.21 -10.40 -51.05
CA ARG A 129 37.97 -11.09 -52.34
C ARG A 129 38.32 -12.59 -52.41
N ALA A 130 38.29 -13.30 -51.29
CA ALA A 130 38.26 -14.77 -51.27
C ALA A 130 36.85 -15.29 -51.59
N VAL A 131 36.70 -16.61 -51.80
CA VAL A 131 35.40 -17.28 -51.98
C VAL A 131 34.82 -17.73 -50.63
N VAL A 132 35.61 -18.44 -49.81
CA VAL A 132 35.15 -19.05 -48.55
C VAL A 132 35.53 -18.17 -47.36
N ALA A 133 36.82 -17.97 -47.08
CA ALA A 133 37.25 -17.14 -45.95
C ALA A 133 38.50 -16.29 -46.26
N GLN A 134 38.65 -15.12 -45.63
CA GLN A 134 39.96 -14.46 -45.65
C GLN A 134 40.98 -15.30 -44.87
N ILE A 135 40.63 -15.76 -43.66
CA ILE A 135 41.51 -16.62 -42.85
C ILE A 135 40.74 -17.86 -42.40
N ASN A 136 41.28 -19.03 -42.72
CA ASN A 136 40.76 -20.34 -42.33
C ASN A 136 41.72 -21.04 -41.36
N LEU A 137 41.28 -21.26 -40.13
CA LEU A 137 42.01 -22.03 -39.10
C LEU A 137 41.44 -23.45 -39.08
N GLN A 138 42.27 -24.46 -39.39
CA GLN A 138 41.83 -25.84 -39.51
C GLN A 138 42.68 -26.77 -38.64
N THR A 139 42.07 -27.36 -37.61
CA THR A 139 42.71 -28.27 -36.66
C THR A 139 43.98 -27.66 -36.02
N VAL A 140 43.95 -26.35 -35.69
CA VAL A 140 45.12 -25.58 -35.23
C VAL A 140 44.90 -24.88 -33.89
N THR A 141 46.00 -24.56 -33.19
CA THR A 141 45.98 -23.95 -31.86
C THR A 141 46.96 -22.78 -31.71
N GLY A 142 46.63 -21.84 -30.82
CA GLY A 142 47.51 -20.72 -30.44
C GLY A 142 47.68 -19.62 -31.49
N VAL A 143 46.96 -19.67 -32.61
CA VAL A 143 47.08 -18.66 -33.68
C VAL A 143 46.56 -17.32 -33.19
N THR A 144 47.31 -16.25 -33.44
CA THR A 144 46.87 -14.87 -33.15
C THR A 144 46.61 -14.10 -34.44
N ILE A 145 45.42 -13.53 -34.58
CA ILE A 145 45.04 -12.66 -35.70
C ILE A 145 44.72 -11.30 -35.11
N LEU A 146 45.49 -10.27 -35.47
CA LEU A 146 45.35 -8.94 -34.90
C LEU A 146 45.51 -7.79 -35.90
N ASN A 147 44.88 -6.65 -35.58
CA ASN A 147 44.95 -5.40 -36.34
C ASN A 147 44.56 -5.51 -37.83
N CYS A 148 43.91 -6.60 -38.24
CA CYS A 148 43.56 -6.87 -39.64
C CYS A 148 42.20 -6.28 -40.03
N TYR A 149 42.04 -6.03 -41.33
CA TYR A 149 40.82 -5.52 -41.95
C TYR A 149 40.29 -6.57 -42.93
N LEU A 150 39.21 -7.26 -42.56
CA LEU A 150 38.71 -8.42 -43.27
C LEU A 150 37.34 -8.08 -43.90
N GLY A 151 37.31 -7.90 -45.22
CA GLY A 151 36.11 -7.57 -46.01
C GLY A 151 35.85 -6.07 -46.20
N THR A 152 36.79 -5.22 -45.79
CA THR A 152 36.70 -3.76 -45.92
C THR A 152 37.82 -3.18 -46.76
N ASN A 153 37.64 -1.95 -47.23
CA ASN A 153 38.74 -1.18 -47.81
C ASN A 153 39.84 -0.88 -46.76
N ASN A 154 40.99 -0.37 -47.20
CA ASN A 154 42.12 0.01 -46.33
C ASN A 154 41.69 0.90 -45.14
N ALA A 155 40.82 1.88 -45.37
CA ALA A 155 40.34 2.78 -44.33
C ALA A 155 39.34 2.13 -43.35
N GLY A 156 38.96 0.87 -43.55
CA GLY A 156 37.95 0.17 -42.76
C GLY A 156 36.58 0.85 -42.76
N ASN A 157 36.25 1.62 -43.80
CA ASN A 157 35.07 2.49 -43.84
C ASN A 157 34.08 2.20 -44.98
N THR A 158 34.45 1.38 -45.97
CA THR A 158 33.52 0.84 -46.96
C THR A 158 33.72 -0.66 -47.15
N ILE A 159 32.69 -1.34 -47.64
CA ILE A 159 32.76 -2.72 -48.11
C ILE A 159 33.77 -2.86 -49.25
N ALA A 160 34.47 -4.00 -49.34
CA ALA A 160 35.27 -4.37 -50.50
C ALA A 160 34.43 -5.16 -51.53
N THR A 161 34.75 -5.04 -52.82
CA THR A 161 33.97 -5.66 -53.89
C THR A 161 34.15 -7.18 -53.93
N SER A 162 33.03 -7.94 -53.95
CA SER A 162 33.00 -9.40 -54.04
C SER A 162 33.63 -10.09 -52.82
N ASN A 163 33.07 -9.88 -51.63
CA ASN A 163 33.58 -10.45 -50.38
C ASN A 163 33.23 -11.94 -50.15
N PRO A 164 34.07 -12.68 -49.41
CA PRO A 164 33.89 -14.10 -49.09
C PRO A 164 32.67 -14.39 -48.21
N GLN A 165 32.42 -15.67 -47.95
CA GLN A 165 31.43 -16.12 -46.97
C GLN A 165 31.77 -15.68 -45.54
N PHE A 166 33.01 -15.90 -45.08
CA PHE A 166 33.40 -15.67 -43.69
C PHE A 166 34.61 -14.74 -43.58
N GLY A 167 34.59 -13.81 -42.63
CA GLY A 167 35.79 -13.06 -42.25
C GLY A 167 36.91 -13.98 -41.75
N ILE A 168 36.59 -14.76 -40.71
CA ILE A 168 37.46 -15.78 -40.13
C ILE A 168 36.62 -17.05 -39.88
N ASN A 169 37.13 -18.19 -40.33
CA ASN A 169 36.55 -19.50 -40.02
C ASN A 169 37.50 -20.29 -39.09
N MET A 170 36.95 -20.88 -38.03
CA MET A 170 37.66 -21.81 -37.15
C MET A 170 36.97 -23.16 -37.18
N ASP A 171 37.72 -24.18 -37.58
CA ASP A 171 37.25 -25.56 -37.76
C ASP A 171 38.18 -26.50 -36.97
N PHE A 172 37.65 -27.27 -36.02
CA PHE A 172 38.42 -28.11 -35.08
C PHE A 172 39.59 -27.39 -34.37
N SER A 173 39.51 -26.07 -34.19
CA SER A 173 40.64 -25.21 -33.82
C SER A 173 40.44 -24.58 -32.45
N SER A 174 41.46 -24.61 -31.58
CA SER A 174 41.32 -24.25 -30.16
C SER A 174 42.37 -23.28 -29.64
N ASN A 175 42.11 -22.55 -28.55
CA ASN A 175 43.05 -21.58 -27.96
C ASN A 175 43.58 -20.50 -28.93
N ASN A 176 42.81 -20.09 -29.94
CA ASN A 176 43.19 -19.04 -30.89
C ASN A 176 42.72 -17.66 -30.40
N PHE A 177 43.44 -16.60 -30.79
CA PHE A 177 43.23 -15.23 -30.30
C PHE A 177 42.91 -14.27 -31.46
N ILE A 178 41.67 -13.79 -31.53
CA ILE A 178 41.22 -12.82 -32.53
C ILE A 178 41.10 -11.46 -31.83
N THR A 179 42.06 -10.56 -32.08
CA THR A 179 42.23 -9.33 -31.28
C THR A 179 42.25 -8.06 -32.13
N ASN A 180 41.39 -7.08 -31.84
CA ASN A 180 41.45 -5.72 -32.45
C ASN A 180 41.37 -5.67 -34.00
N ASN A 181 40.59 -6.56 -34.62
CA ASN A 181 40.36 -6.58 -36.07
C ASN A 181 39.07 -5.82 -36.47
N VAL A 182 38.97 -5.42 -37.74
CA VAL A 182 37.71 -4.98 -38.37
C VAL A 182 37.22 -6.09 -39.29
N ILE A 183 36.04 -6.67 -39.03
CA ILE A 183 35.54 -7.91 -39.67
C ILE A 183 34.11 -7.68 -40.16
N SER A 184 33.99 -7.20 -41.40
CA SER A 184 32.78 -6.53 -41.87
C SER A 184 32.60 -6.70 -43.38
N GLY A 185 31.37 -6.65 -43.88
CA GLY A 185 31.09 -6.77 -45.32
C GLY A 185 31.05 -8.20 -45.87
N ASN A 186 31.15 -9.24 -45.04
CA ASN A 186 31.22 -10.63 -45.51
C ASN A 186 29.82 -11.16 -45.87
N SER A 187 29.74 -12.08 -46.84
CA SER A 187 28.48 -12.57 -47.42
C SER A 187 27.73 -13.59 -46.56
N ILE A 188 28.34 -14.09 -45.48
CA ILE A 188 27.67 -14.86 -44.41
C ILE A 188 28.04 -14.26 -43.04
N HIS A 189 28.99 -14.85 -42.29
CA HIS A 189 29.32 -14.40 -40.94
C HIS A 189 30.60 -13.55 -40.90
N GLY A 190 30.73 -12.68 -39.89
CA GLY A 190 32.03 -12.07 -39.56
C GLY A 190 33.03 -13.14 -39.09
N ILE A 191 32.67 -13.87 -38.03
CA ILE A 191 33.46 -15.00 -37.51
C ILE A 191 32.57 -16.24 -37.37
N LEU A 192 33.07 -17.40 -37.81
CA LEU A 192 32.48 -18.70 -37.55
C LEU A 192 33.41 -19.54 -36.65
N VAL A 193 32.90 -20.05 -35.54
CA VAL A 193 33.60 -20.95 -34.61
C VAL A 193 32.86 -22.29 -34.60
N ASN A 194 33.44 -23.31 -35.21
CA ASN A 194 32.71 -24.50 -35.62
C ASN A 194 33.45 -25.81 -35.28
N ASN A 195 32.69 -26.91 -35.22
CA ASN A 195 33.17 -28.28 -35.09
C ASN A 195 34.18 -28.48 -33.95
N THR A 196 33.72 -28.40 -32.70
CA THR A 196 34.56 -28.54 -31.49
C THR A 196 35.75 -27.56 -31.42
N SER A 197 35.57 -26.35 -31.96
CA SER A 197 36.56 -25.27 -31.84
C SER A 197 36.45 -24.64 -30.46
N ASN A 198 37.35 -25.01 -29.55
CA ASN A 198 37.19 -24.76 -28.12
C ASN A 198 38.14 -23.68 -27.59
N THR A 199 37.82 -23.07 -26.45
CA THR A 199 38.72 -22.16 -25.70
C THR A 199 39.32 -21.00 -26.53
N ASN A 200 38.70 -20.62 -27.65
CA ASN A 200 39.14 -19.50 -28.47
C ASN A 200 38.69 -18.17 -27.83
N THR A 201 39.50 -17.12 -27.99
CA THR A 201 39.24 -15.79 -27.44
C THR A 201 39.09 -14.78 -28.56
N ILE A 202 37.91 -14.15 -28.65
CA ILE A 202 37.57 -13.11 -29.63
C ILE A 202 37.35 -11.80 -28.85
N ARG A 203 38.24 -10.81 -28.98
CA ARG A 203 38.23 -9.59 -28.15
C ARG A 203 38.67 -8.32 -28.90
N GLY A 204 38.12 -7.16 -28.53
CA GLY A 204 38.50 -5.85 -29.09
C GLY A 204 38.09 -5.63 -30.57
N ASN A 205 37.42 -6.58 -31.21
CA ASN A 205 37.12 -6.53 -32.64
C ASN A 205 35.90 -5.65 -32.95
N LYS A 206 35.82 -5.13 -34.17
CA LYS A 206 34.67 -4.39 -34.72
C LYS A 206 34.06 -5.24 -35.84
N ILE A 207 32.83 -5.69 -35.66
CA ILE A 207 32.22 -6.76 -36.46
C ILE A 207 30.86 -6.29 -37.00
N GLY A 208 30.75 -6.14 -38.31
CA GLY A 208 29.57 -5.60 -39.01
C GLY A 208 29.52 -4.06 -39.10
N CYS A 209 30.58 -3.39 -38.65
CA CYS A 209 30.69 -1.93 -38.61
C CYS A 209 32.05 -1.43 -39.14
N ASN A 210 32.15 -0.11 -39.34
CA ASN A 210 33.38 0.56 -39.75
C ASN A 210 34.43 0.64 -38.62
N LEU A 211 35.67 1.02 -38.96
CA LEU A 211 36.78 1.20 -38.03
C LEU A 211 36.45 2.13 -36.85
N LEU A 212 35.61 3.13 -37.07
CA LEU A 212 35.16 4.08 -36.02
C LEU A 212 34.01 3.54 -35.17
N GLY A 213 33.39 2.41 -35.55
CA GLY A 213 32.19 1.85 -34.91
C GLY A 213 30.98 2.79 -34.93
N THR A 214 30.89 3.66 -35.95
CA THR A 214 29.82 4.67 -36.12
C THR A 214 28.91 4.38 -37.31
N GLY A 215 29.36 3.59 -38.28
CA GLY A 215 28.61 3.24 -39.49
C GLY A 215 28.58 1.73 -39.70
N SER A 216 27.50 1.23 -40.29
CA SER A 216 27.32 -0.20 -40.59
C SER A 216 28.06 -0.56 -41.87
N ILE A 217 28.72 -1.73 -41.86
CA ILE A 217 29.26 -2.42 -43.03
C ILE A 217 28.86 -3.89 -42.83
N PRO A 218 27.61 -4.28 -43.17
CA PRO A 218 27.02 -5.51 -42.67
C PRO A 218 27.80 -6.75 -43.06
N ASN A 219 27.92 -7.71 -42.13
CA ASN A 219 27.98 -9.10 -42.54
C ASN A 219 26.54 -9.57 -42.83
N SER A 220 26.35 -10.29 -43.93
CA SER A 220 25.02 -10.62 -44.48
C SER A 220 24.24 -11.71 -43.75
N VAL A 221 24.81 -12.30 -42.68
CA VAL A 221 24.12 -13.13 -41.70
C VAL A 221 24.45 -12.68 -40.27
N HIS A 222 25.40 -13.32 -39.59
CA HIS A 222 25.72 -13.03 -38.18
C HIS A 222 27.03 -12.27 -38.01
N GLY A 223 27.18 -11.52 -36.91
CA GLY A 223 28.49 -11.01 -36.53
C GLY A 223 29.43 -12.15 -36.16
N ILE A 224 28.99 -12.99 -35.21
CA ILE A 224 29.69 -14.21 -34.78
C ILE A 224 28.67 -15.37 -34.71
N GLU A 225 29.04 -16.55 -35.19
CA GLU A 225 28.36 -17.81 -34.89
C GLU A 225 29.31 -18.79 -34.18
N ILE A 226 28.80 -19.46 -33.13
CA ILE A 226 29.45 -20.58 -32.44
C ILE A 226 28.56 -21.81 -32.55
N ASN A 227 29.06 -22.88 -33.16
CA ASN A 227 28.27 -24.05 -33.54
C ASN A 227 29.01 -25.40 -33.35
N ASN A 228 28.27 -26.49 -33.41
CA ASN A 228 28.72 -27.88 -33.42
C ASN A 228 29.69 -28.23 -32.29
N ASN A 229 29.19 -28.17 -31.05
CA ASN A 229 29.87 -28.54 -29.81
C ASN A 229 31.17 -27.74 -29.55
N SER A 230 31.22 -26.46 -29.96
CA SER A 230 32.37 -25.57 -29.77
C SER A 230 32.32 -24.92 -28.39
N ILE A 231 33.09 -25.45 -27.42
CA ILE A 231 32.93 -25.16 -25.99
C ILE A 231 33.94 -24.19 -25.38
N ASN A 232 33.57 -23.56 -24.26
CA ASN A 232 34.44 -22.71 -23.42
C ASN A 232 35.07 -21.52 -24.15
N ASN A 233 34.44 -21.03 -25.22
CA ASN A 233 34.92 -19.88 -25.98
C ASN A 233 34.67 -18.56 -25.21
N ILE A 234 35.54 -17.56 -25.40
CA ILE A 234 35.45 -16.26 -24.73
C ILE A 234 35.21 -15.17 -25.77
N ILE A 235 34.07 -14.50 -25.67
CA ILE A 235 33.70 -13.35 -26.49
C ILE A 235 33.82 -12.09 -25.63
N GLY A 236 34.89 -11.33 -25.81
CA GLY A 236 35.20 -10.11 -25.11
C GLY A 236 36.22 -10.31 -24.00
N GLY A 237 36.06 -9.62 -22.87
CA GLY A 237 36.95 -9.72 -21.72
C GLY A 237 36.76 -8.60 -20.70
N ALA A 238 37.43 -8.71 -19.55
CA ALA A 238 37.23 -7.79 -18.43
C ALA A 238 37.74 -6.36 -18.69
N ALA A 239 38.75 -6.17 -19.56
CA ALA A 239 39.27 -4.85 -19.87
C ALA A 239 38.41 -4.12 -20.92
N LEU A 240 38.38 -2.79 -20.89
CA LEU A 240 37.71 -1.99 -21.92
C LEU A 240 38.28 -2.23 -23.34
N ALA A 241 39.57 -2.58 -23.44
CA ALA A 241 40.22 -2.93 -24.69
C ALA A 241 39.81 -4.30 -25.24
N ASP A 242 39.25 -5.19 -24.40
CA ASP A 242 38.78 -6.51 -24.82
C ASP A 242 37.35 -6.46 -25.42
N ARG A 243 36.64 -5.34 -25.28
CA ARG A 243 35.27 -5.16 -25.79
C ARG A 243 35.19 -5.34 -27.30
N ASN A 244 34.41 -6.31 -27.78
CA ASN A 244 33.99 -6.32 -29.18
C ASN A 244 32.82 -5.34 -29.39
N ILE A 245 32.74 -4.78 -30.59
CA ILE A 245 31.56 -4.07 -31.12
C ILE A 245 30.94 -4.98 -32.18
N ILE A 246 29.78 -5.57 -31.89
CA ILE A 246 29.10 -6.57 -32.72
C ILE A 246 27.76 -5.98 -33.17
N SER A 247 27.81 -5.17 -34.23
CA SER A 247 26.78 -4.20 -34.57
C SER A 247 26.68 -4.01 -36.08
N GLY A 248 25.50 -3.73 -36.60
CA GLY A 248 25.30 -3.49 -38.03
C GLY A 248 25.19 -4.75 -38.91
N ASN A 249 25.08 -5.94 -38.34
CA ASN A 249 24.91 -7.21 -39.08
C ASN A 249 23.44 -7.42 -39.48
N THR A 250 23.15 -8.10 -40.59
CA THR A 250 21.76 -8.18 -41.11
C THR A 250 20.85 -9.13 -40.34
N VAL A 251 21.38 -10.03 -39.51
CA VAL A 251 20.62 -10.99 -38.70
C VAL A 251 21.02 -10.83 -37.23
N ILE A 252 21.43 -11.89 -36.52
CA ILE A 252 21.81 -11.84 -35.10
C ILE A 252 23.24 -11.30 -34.93
N GLY A 253 23.51 -10.55 -33.86
CA GLY A 253 24.86 -10.10 -33.50
C GLY A 253 25.79 -11.29 -33.16
N LEU A 254 25.47 -12.00 -32.09
CA LEU A 254 26.15 -13.23 -31.64
C LEU A 254 25.15 -14.39 -31.53
N SER A 255 25.37 -15.45 -32.31
CA SER A 255 24.57 -16.68 -32.33
C SER A 255 25.36 -17.85 -31.71
N ILE A 256 24.74 -18.60 -30.80
CA ILE A 256 25.31 -19.80 -30.17
C ILE A 256 24.32 -20.96 -30.30
N VAL A 257 24.74 -22.02 -30.98
CA VAL A 257 23.90 -23.13 -31.41
C VAL A 257 24.64 -24.48 -31.31
N GLY A 258 23.92 -25.59 -31.49
CA GLY A 258 24.53 -26.91 -31.66
C GLY A 258 25.30 -27.44 -30.46
N ALA A 259 24.75 -27.32 -29.24
CA ALA A 259 25.36 -27.80 -27.98
C ALA A 259 26.70 -27.15 -27.62
N SER A 260 26.90 -25.88 -28.01
CA SER A 260 28.11 -25.10 -27.76
C SER A 260 28.14 -24.50 -26.34
N ASN A 261 28.40 -25.37 -25.36
CA ASN A 261 28.42 -25.11 -23.91
C ASN A 261 29.62 -24.23 -23.44
N GLY A 262 29.45 -23.47 -22.36
CA GLY A 262 30.54 -22.86 -21.60
C GLY A 262 31.02 -21.51 -22.14
N THR A 263 30.34 -20.97 -23.15
CA THR A 263 30.74 -19.69 -23.75
C THR A 263 30.56 -18.54 -22.75
N GLN A 264 31.59 -17.72 -22.61
CA GLN A 264 31.59 -16.53 -21.79
C GLN A 264 31.49 -15.29 -22.68
N ILE A 265 30.45 -14.48 -22.49
CA ILE A 265 30.17 -13.27 -23.28
C ILE A 265 30.34 -12.08 -22.34
N ILE A 266 31.46 -11.36 -22.44
CA ILE A 266 31.90 -10.38 -21.43
C ILE A 266 32.14 -9.00 -22.04
N ASN A 267 31.47 -7.95 -21.51
CA ASN A 267 31.77 -6.53 -21.76
C ASN A 267 31.70 -6.07 -23.24
N ASN A 268 30.94 -6.77 -24.08
CA ASN A 268 30.74 -6.41 -25.49
C ASN A 268 29.67 -5.33 -25.66
N TYR A 269 29.74 -4.57 -26.76
CA TYR A 269 28.66 -3.72 -27.25
C TYR A 269 28.01 -4.40 -28.46
N ILE A 270 26.70 -4.60 -28.42
CA ILE A 270 25.97 -5.41 -29.40
C ILE A 270 24.71 -4.69 -29.85
N GLY A 271 24.67 -4.29 -31.13
CA GLY A 271 23.59 -3.48 -31.72
C GLY A 271 23.71 -1.96 -31.49
N ILE A 272 24.78 -1.52 -30.83
CA ILE A 272 25.05 -0.13 -30.45
C ILE A 272 26.39 0.33 -31.01
N ASN A 273 26.53 1.64 -31.24
CA ASN A 273 27.77 2.26 -31.73
C ASN A 273 28.93 2.18 -30.69
N LEU A 274 30.17 2.42 -31.13
CA LEU A 274 31.36 2.38 -30.25
C LEU A 274 31.29 3.38 -29.08
N ALA A 275 30.62 4.52 -29.27
CA ALA A 275 30.38 5.50 -28.21
C ALA A 275 29.38 5.00 -27.13
N GLY A 276 28.61 3.94 -27.42
CA GLY A 276 27.58 3.41 -26.54
C GLY A 276 26.38 4.34 -26.37
N THR A 277 26.09 5.20 -27.34
CA THR A 277 25.08 6.27 -27.25
C THR A 277 23.93 6.16 -28.24
N ALA A 278 24.11 5.47 -29.37
CA ALA A 278 23.11 5.35 -30.43
C ALA A 278 23.11 3.96 -31.06
N ALA A 279 21.95 3.53 -31.54
CA ALA A 279 21.78 2.25 -32.21
C ALA A 279 22.67 2.14 -33.46
N LEU A 280 23.26 0.96 -33.64
CA LEU A 280 23.92 0.49 -34.84
C LEU A 280 23.43 -0.94 -35.06
N SER A 281 22.15 -1.03 -35.41
CA SER A 281 21.31 -2.21 -35.22
C SER A 281 21.84 -3.47 -35.88
N ASN A 282 21.79 -4.60 -35.17
CA ASN A 282 21.70 -5.89 -35.83
C ASN A 282 20.24 -6.12 -36.28
N GLY A 283 20.04 -6.86 -37.37
CA GLY A 283 18.73 -7.02 -38.01
C GLY A 283 17.74 -7.93 -37.26
N LEU A 284 18.22 -8.82 -36.39
CA LEU A 284 17.41 -9.58 -35.42
C LEU A 284 17.94 -9.38 -33.98
N SER A 285 18.03 -10.44 -33.17
CA SER A 285 18.45 -10.39 -31.76
C SER A 285 19.91 -9.94 -31.61
N GLY A 286 20.25 -9.26 -30.51
CA GLY A 286 21.64 -8.95 -30.18
C GLY A 286 22.44 -10.23 -29.88
N ILE A 287 21.97 -11.01 -28.90
CA ILE A 287 22.50 -12.33 -28.55
C ILE A 287 21.38 -13.36 -28.70
N SER A 288 21.66 -14.51 -29.31
CA SER A 288 20.78 -15.68 -29.32
C SER A 288 21.53 -16.94 -28.89
N ILE A 289 21.01 -17.68 -27.91
CA ILE A 289 21.58 -18.96 -27.46
C ILE A 289 20.50 -20.04 -27.55
N THR A 290 20.71 -21.04 -28.39
CA THR A 290 19.76 -22.14 -28.62
C THR A 290 20.45 -23.48 -28.38
N ASN A 291 19.82 -24.35 -27.58
CA ASN A 291 20.30 -25.71 -27.28
C ASN A 291 21.78 -25.77 -26.83
N SER A 292 22.27 -24.79 -26.05
CA SER A 292 23.71 -24.64 -25.72
C SER A 292 23.98 -24.22 -24.25
N PRO A 293 23.57 -25.00 -23.23
CA PRO A 293 23.71 -24.66 -21.82
C PRO A 293 24.97 -25.25 -21.14
N PRO A 294 25.44 -24.68 -20.02
CA PRO A 294 25.32 -23.29 -19.56
C PRO A 294 26.23 -22.32 -20.32
N SER A 295 25.77 -21.08 -20.50
CA SER A 295 26.61 -19.94 -20.93
C SER A 295 26.52 -18.79 -19.92
N ALA A 296 27.50 -17.88 -19.94
CA ALA A 296 27.53 -16.71 -19.05
C ALA A 296 27.54 -15.41 -19.86
N ILE A 297 26.53 -14.55 -19.63
CA ILE A 297 26.38 -13.25 -20.28
C ILE A 297 26.62 -12.16 -19.23
N THR A 298 27.76 -11.47 -19.29
CA THR A 298 28.23 -10.61 -18.21
C THR A 298 28.66 -9.21 -18.68
N ASN A 299 28.14 -8.14 -18.07
CA ASN A 299 28.54 -6.74 -18.29
C ASN A 299 28.44 -6.21 -19.73
N ASN A 300 27.67 -6.84 -20.61
CA ASN A 300 27.49 -6.39 -22.00
C ASN A 300 26.48 -5.23 -22.11
N VAL A 301 26.57 -4.44 -23.18
CA VAL A 301 25.52 -3.52 -23.61
C VAL A 301 24.84 -4.12 -24.85
N VAL A 302 23.58 -4.52 -24.73
CA VAL A 302 22.82 -5.26 -25.76
C VAL A 302 21.55 -4.46 -26.10
N SER A 303 21.71 -3.51 -27.01
CA SER A 303 20.78 -2.39 -27.21
C SER A 303 20.72 -2.02 -28.68
N GLY A 304 19.63 -1.40 -29.13
CA GLY A 304 19.50 -0.93 -30.52
C GLY A 304 19.21 -2.01 -31.55
N ASN A 305 18.93 -3.26 -31.15
CA ASN A 305 18.70 -4.38 -32.06
C ASN A 305 17.26 -4.41 -32.60
N ASN A 306 17.08 -4.87 -33.85
CA ASN A 306 15.78 -4.86 -34.54
C ASN A 306 14.82 -6.00 -34.11
N PHE A 307 15.17 -6.76 -33.07
CA PHE A 307 14.30 -7.77 -32.45
C PHE A 307 14.48 -7.75 -30.92
N HIS A 308 14.96 -8.85 -30.31
CA HIS A 308 15.26 -8.91 -28.87
C HIS A 308 16.66 -8.34 -28.55
N GLY A 309 16.88 -7.97 -27.28
CA GLY A 309 18.24 -7.80 -26.78
C GLY A 309 18.94 -9.16 -26.67
N ILE A 310 18.49 -9.96 -25.71
CA ILE A 310 19.01 -11.31 -25.43
C ILE A 310 17.87 -12.32 -25.59
N GLU A 311 18.12 -13.39 -26.32
CA GLU A 311 17.19 -14.48 -26.55
C GLU A 311 17.79 -15.82 -26.10
N LEU A 312 17.10 -16.52 -25.20
CA LEU A 312 17.48 -17.84 -24.72
C LEU A 312 16.41 -18.88 -25.10
N ASN A 313 16.89 -19.92 -25.78
CA ASN A 313 16.23 -21.20 -26.03
C ASN A 313 17.15 -22.33 -25.50
N SER A 314 17.63 -22.17 -24.27
CA SER A 314 18.69 -22.96 -23.64
C SER A 314 18.66 -22.81 -22.10
N SER A 315 18.76 -23.91 -21.36
CA SER A 315 18.68 -23.91 -19.88
C SER A 315 19.93 -23.32 -19.18
N ALA A 316 19.84 -23.19 -17.85
CA ALA A 316 20.97 -22.97 -16.93
C ALA A 316 21.93 -21.80 -17.28
N THR A 317 21.43 -20.78 -17.99
CA THR A 317 22.23 -19.63 -18.42
C THR A 317 22.24 -18.55 -17.34
N THR A 318 23.38 -17.89 -17.13
CA THR A 318 23.51 -16.79 -16.16
C THR A 318 23.69 -15.45 -16.89
N ILE A 319 22.85 -14.47 -16.58
CA ILE A 319 22.85 -13.12 -17.17
C ILE A 319 23.10 -12.11 -16.04
N THR A 320 24.26 -11.43 -15.99
CA THR A 320 24.61 -10.49 -14.89
C THR A 320 25.25 -9.18 -15.36
N GLY A 321 24.91 -8.06 -14.74
CA GLY A 321 25.54 -6.75 -14.98
C GLY A 321 25.28 -6.13 -16.36
N ASN A 322 24.44 -6.76 -17.20
CA ASN A 322 24.21 -6.30 -18.56
C ASN A 322 23.28 -5.09 -18.61
N LYS A 323 23.46 -4.25 -19.63
CA LYS A 323 22.59 -3.13 -19.97
C LYS A 323 21.86 -3.45 -21.26
N VAL A 324 20.54 -3.54 -21.20
CA VAL A 324 19.70 -4.05 -22.28
C VAL A 324 18.61 -3.02 -22.60
N GLY A 325 18.56 -2.56 -23.85
CA GLY A 325 17.64 -1.51 -24.32
C GLY A 325 18.03 -0.07 -23.93
N VAL A 326 19.18 0.11 -23.27
CA VAL A 326 19.71 1.40 -22.80
C VAL A 326 21.09 1.72 -23.36
N ASN A 327 21.47 2.99 -23.32
CA ASN A 327 22.83 3.43 -23.63
C ASN A 327 23.86 2.82 -22.64
N ALA A 328 25.15 2.90 -22.97
CA ALA A 328 26.22 2.35 -22.14
C ALA A 328 26.34 3.00 -20.75
N ALA A 329 25.87 4.24 -20.59
CA ALA A 329 25.77 4.89 -19.29
C ALA A 329 24.64 4.31 -18.42
N GLY A 330 23.60 3.72 -19.03
CA GLY A 330 22.39 3.25 -18.35
C GLY A 330 21.39 4.36 -18.04
N THR A 331 21.42 5.46 -18.80
CA THR A 331 20.70 6.72 -18.51
C THR A 331 19.73 7.16 -19.60
N ALA A 332 19.77 6.57 -20.80
CA ALA A 332 18.87 6.89 -21.91
C ALA A 332 18.49 5.64 -22.71
N ILE A 333 17.34 5.69 -23.40
CA ILE A 333 16.84 4.60 -24.25
C ILE A 333 17.74 4.43 -25.47
N VAL A 334 18.10 3.17 -25.77
CA VAL A 334 18.61 2.72 -27.08
C VAL A 334 17.88 1.41 -27.36
N ALA A 335 16.61 1.53 -27.76
CA ALA A 335 15.64 0.44 -27.68
C ALA A 335 16.04 -0.79 -28.49
N ASN A 336 15.77 -1.98 -27.95
CA ASN A 336 15.52 -3.16 -28.77
C ASN A 336 14.03 -3.15 -29.14
N THR A 337 13.66 -3.47 -30.38
CA THR A 337 12.28 -3.26 -30.88
C THR A 337 11.23 -4.17 -30.25
N GLN A 338 11.65 -5.26 -29.62
CA GLN A 338 10.78 -6.21 -28.92
C GLN A 338 11.20 -6.36 -27.45
N MET A 339 11.28 -7.59 -26.94
CA MET A 339 11.67 -7.89 -25.56
C MET A 339 13.13 -7.50 -25.27
N GLY A 340 13.41 -7.02 -24.06
CA GLY A 340 14.79 -6.83 -23.60
C GLY A 340 15.50 -8.18 -23.48
N ILE A 341 14.98 -9.05 -22.62
CA ILE A 341 15.42 -10.43 -22.44
C ILE A 341 14.22 -11.37 -22.65
N ARG A 342 14.37 -12.38 -23.52
CA ARG A 342 13.39 -13.46 -23.73
C ARG A 342 14.00 -14.79 -23.30
N VAL A 343 13.27 -15.52 -22.46
CA VAL A 343 13.65 -16.83 -21.91
C VAL A 343 12.54 -17.82 -22.24
N ASN A 344 12.79 -18.69 -23.22
CA ASN A 344 11.82 -19.64 -23.77
C ASN A 344 12.35 -21.08 -23.61
N ALA A 345 11.57 -21.99 -23.04
CA ALA A 345 11.99 -23.37 -22.77
C ALA A 345 13.39 -23.50 -22.11
N SER A 346 13.70 -22.56 -21.20
CA SER A 346 15.04 -22.30 -20.67
C SER A 346 15.07 -22.35 -19.14
N PRO A 347 14.78 -23.52 -18.52
CA PRO A 347 14.68 -23.64 -17.08
C PRO A 347 16.02 -23.43 -16.35
N ASN A 348 15.96 -23.11 -15.06
CA ASN A 348 17.11 -22.80 -14.19
C ASN A 348 17.96 -21.59 -14.66
N THR A 349 17.39 -20.69 -15.46
CA THR A 349 18.07 -19.45 -15.88
C THR A 349 18.14 -18.45 -14.72
N ILE A 350 19.30 -17.84 -14.53
CA ILE A 350 19.54 -16.80 -13.50
C ILE A 350 19.72 -15.45 -14.19
N ILE A 351 18.86 -14.49 -13.86
CA ILE A 351 18.93 -13.10 -14.33
C ILE A 351 19.26 -12.21 -13.14
N GLY A 352 20.52 -11.78 -13.07
CA GLY A 352 21.07 -10.92 -12.03
C GLY A 352 21.67 -11.71 -10.87
N GLY A 353 21.76 -11.10 -9.70
CA GLY A 353 22.41 -11.69 -8.52
C GLY A 353 22.63 -10.68 -7.39
N SER A 354 23.15 -11.16 -6.27
CA SER A 354 23.28 -10.38 -5.03
C SER A 354 24.56 -9.55 -4.91
N ALA A 355 25.61 -9.84 -5.70
CA ALA A 355 26.86 -9.12 -5.61
C ALA A 355 26.84 -7.79 -6.39
N LEU A 356 27.61 -6.82 -5.92
CA LEU A 356 27.76 -5.51 -6.59
C LEU A 356 28.22 -5.71 -8.04
N GLY A 357 27.48 -5.11 -8.98
CA GLY A 357 27.73 -5.24 -10.42
C GLY A 357 27.04 -6.44 -11.08
N GLN A 358 26.34 -7.32 -10.36
CA GLN A 358 25.52 -8.37 -10.98
C GLN A 358 24.14 -7.90 -11.46
N ALA A 359 23.67 -6.75 -10.97
CA ALA A 359 22.42 -6.12 -11.37
C ALA A 359 22.36 -5.84 -12.89
N ASN A 360 21.46 -6.48 -13.63
CA ASN A 360 21.18 -6.05 -15.00
C ASN A 360 20.29 -4.80 -15.00
N THR A 361 20.41 -3.97 -16.04
CA THR A 361 19.46 -2.90 -16.36
C THR A 361 18.70 -3.30 -17.62
N VAL A 362 17.39 -3.52 -17.53
CA VAL A 362 16.55 -4.05 -18.61
C VAL A 362 15.35 -3.11 -18.83
N SER A 363 15.54 -2.16 -19.74
CA SER A 363 14.76 -0.92 -19.80
C SER A 363 14.73 -0.37 -21.23
N GLY A 364 13.71 0.42 -21.59
CA GLY A 364 13.62 0.99 -22.94
C GLY A 364 13.27 -0.01 -24.05
N SER A 365 12.77 -1.20 -23.71
CA SER A 365 12.40 -2.25 -24.68
C SER A 365 11.04 -1.96 -25.33
N GLY A 366 10.89 -2.31 -26.62
CA GLY A 366 9.65 -2.11 -27.38
C GLY A 366 8.47 -3.02 -27.02
N GLN A 367 8.69 -4.03 -26.16
CA GLN A 367 7.64 -4.81 -25.51
C GLN A 367 7.92 -4.94 -24.00
N ASP A 368 8.00 -6.17 -23.47
CA ASP A 368 8.33 -6.44 -22.08
C ASP A 368 9.85 -6.27 -21.84
N GLY A 369 10.24 -5.86 -20.64
CA GLY A 369 11.64 -5.87 -20.22
C GLY A 369 12.19 -7.29 -20.22
N ILE A 370 11.57 -8.18 -19.44
CA ILE A 370 11.89 -9.61 -19.35
C ILE A 370 10.63 -10.43 -19.64
N ARG A 371 10.66 -11.35 -20.62
CA ARG A 371 9.61 -12.35 -20.84
C ARG A 371 10.12 -13.76 -20.58
N ILE A 372 9.43 -14.50 -19.72
CA ILE A 372 9.68 -15.90 -19.38
C ILE A 372 8.52 -16.74 -19.93
N GLU A 373 8.80 -17.74 -20.75
CA GLU A 373 7.77 -18.53 -21.45
C GLU A 373 8.22 -19.97 -21.75
N GLY A 374 7.31 -20.79 -22.28
CA GLY A 374 7.61 -22.13 -22.80
C GLY A 374 8.04 -23.16 -21.75
N ALA A 375 7.44 -23.15 -20.54
CA ALA A 375 7.86 -23.99 -19.41
C ALA A 375 9.32 -23.76 -18.96
N SER A 376 9.72 -22.49 -18.88
CA SER A 376 10.98 -22.07 -18.28
C SER A 376 10.87 -22.09 -16.75
N ASP A 377 10.87 -23.29 -16.19
CA ASP A 377 10.78 -23.56 -14.75
C ASP A 377 12.03 -23.09 -13.96
N ASP A 378 11.85 -22.80 -12.68
CA ASP A 378 12.93 -22.48 -11.72
C ASP A 378 13.82 -21.27 -12.12
N VAL A 379 13.28 -20.36 -12.94
CA VAL A 379 13.96 -19.11 -13.31
C VAL A 379 14.03 -18.15 -12.12
N SER A 380 15.23 -17.62 -11.86
CA SER A 380 15.49 -16.67 -10.78
C SER A 380 15.84 -15.29 -11.33
N ILE A 381 15.10 -14.26 -10.92
CA ILE A 381 15.28 -12.86 -11.32
C ILE A 381 15.64 -12.07 -10.06
N LEU A 382 16.91 -11.70 -9.90
CA LEU A 382 17.48 -11.19 -8.64
C LEU A 382 18.24 -9.87 -8.87
N GLY A 383 17.96 -8.82 -8.10
CA GLY A 383 18.82 -7.63 -8.05
C GLY A 383 18.82 -6.73 -9.29
N ASN A 384 17.81 -6.79 -10.16
CA ASN A 384 17.80 -6.07 -11.44
C ASN A 384 17.08 -4.70 -11.39
N PHE A 385 17.47 -3.78 -12.27
CA PHE A 385 16.76 -2.53 -12.56
C PHE A 385 15.93 -2.69 -13.84
N ILE A 386 14.60 -2.60 -13.74
CA ILE A 386 13.68 -2.96 -14.82
C ILE A 386 12.67 -1.83 -15.03
N GLY A 387 12.70 -1.19 -16.21
CA GLY A 387 11.93 0.01 -16.55
C GLY A 387 12.54 1.33 -16.02
N THR A 388 13.75 1.27 -15.48
CA THR A 388 14.48 2.39 -14.87
C THR A 388 15.92 2.54 -15.39
N ASN A 389 16.56 3.66 -15.05
CA ASN A 389 18.01 3.83 -15.23
C ASN A 389 18.82 2.85 -14.35
N SER A 390 20.12 2.69 -14.63
CA SER A 390 21.01 1.76 -13.88
C SER A 390 21.24 2.11 -12.40
N SER A 391 20.59 3.13 -11.85
CA SER A 391 20.55 3.42 -10.42
C SER A 391 19.16 3.24 -9.79
N GLY A 392 18.14 2.88 -10.58
CA GLY A 392 16.75 2.74 -10.15
C GLY A 392 16.13 4.05 -9.65
N THR A 393 16.52 5.20 -10.22
CA THR A 393 16.09 6.54 -9.76
C THR A 393 15.24 7.32 -10.77
N ALA A 394 15.27 6.96 -12.05
CA ALA A 394 14.49 7.62 -13.10
C ALA A 394 13.87 6.60 -14.07
N VAL A 395 12.73 6.95 -14.67
CA VAL A 395 12.01 6.13 -15.65
C VAL A 395 12.85 5.95 -16.93
N ILE A 396 12.96 4.71 -17.40
CA ILE A 396 13.36 4.35 -18.76
C ILE A 396 12.42 3.21 -19.19
N ALA A 397 11.17 3.58 -19.51
CA ALA A 397 10.06 2.63 -19.62
C ALA A 397 10.31 1.52 -20.65
N ASN A 398 10.01 0.27 -20.27
CA ASN A 398 9.64 -0.75 -21.26
C ASN A 398 8.20 -0.46 -21.71
N ALA A 399 7.90 -0.68 -22.99
CA ALA A 399 6.61 -0.27 -23.58
C ALA A 399 5.40 -1.02 -23.00
N LEU A 400 5.59 -2.26 -22.54
CA LEU A 400 4.58 -3.09 -21.91
C LEU A 400 4.97 -3.41 -20.46
N ASN A 401 5.24 -4.67 -20.12
CA ASN A 401 5.48 -5.09 -18.75
C ASN A 401 6.96 -4.96 -18.36
N GLY A 402 7.26 -4.85 -17.07
CA GLY A 402 8.63 -5.01 -16.57
C GLY A 402 9.08 -6.46 -16.70
N ILE A 403 8.33 -7.37 -16.08
CA ILE A 403 8.51 -8.82 -16.15
C ILE A 403 7.16 -9.46 -16.51
N ASN A 404 7.16 -10.36 -17.48
CA ASN A 404 5.99 -11.17 -17.84
C ASN A 404 6.35 -12.66 -17.82
N ILE A 405 5.62 -13.45 -17.03
CA ILE A 405 5.89 -14.87 -16.77
C ILE A 405 4.70 -15.70 -17.21
N ILE A 406 4.92 -16.54 -18.22
CA ILE A 406 3.89 -17.25 -18.97
C ILE A 406 4.17 -18.76 -18.90
N ASN A 407 3.15 -19.57 -18.57
CA ASN A 407 3.20 -21.04 -18.57
C ASN A 407 4.48 -21.62 -17.88
N SER A 408 4.88 -21.10 -16.73
CA SER A 408 6.13 -21.48 -16.04
C SER A 408 5.93 -21.76 -14.54
N ASN A 409 6.75 -22.64 -13.96
CA ASN A 409 6.60 -23.12 -12.59
C ASN A 409 7.78 -22.74 -11.69
N ARG A 410 7.50 -22.45 -10.41
CA ARG A 410 8.50 -22.05 -9.39
C ARG A 410 9.41 -20.85 -9.77
N PRO A 411 8.94 -19.80 -10.49
CA PRO A 411 9.77 -18.63 -10.73
C PRO A 411 10.03 -17.87 -9.41
N ILE A 412 11.25 -17.38 -9.25
CA ILE A 412 11.67 -16.56 -8.10
C ILE A 412 11.93 -15.13 -8.60
N VAL A 413 11.18 -14.17 -8.07
CA VAL A 413 11.36 -12.74 -8.35
C VAL A 413 11.78 -12.03 -7.08
N GLY A 414 13.05 -11.65 -7.04
CA GLY A 414 13.72 -11.06 -5.89
C GLY A 414 14.08 -12.11 -4.84
N GLY A 415 14.66 -11.67 -3.73
CA GLY A 415 15.20 -12.55 -2.71
C GLY A 415 15.26 -11.90 -1.33
N VAL A 416 16.01 -12.53 -0.43
CA VAL A 416 16.13 -12.11 0.99
C VAL A 416 17.57 -11.78 1.38
N VAL A 417 18.54 -12.01 0.50
CA VAL A 417 19.92 -11.55 0.66
C VAL A 417 20.02 -10.11 0.16
N ALA A 418 20.82 -9.29 0.84
CA ALA A 418 21.10 -7.93 0.38
C ALA A 418 21.63 -7.94 -1.06
N GLY A 419 21.05 -7.10 -1.92
CA GLY A 419 21.35 -7.04 -3.35
C GLY A 419 20.41 -7.87 -4.24
N GLU A 420 19.58 -8.78 -3.70
CA GLU A 420 18.63 -9.56 -4.51
C GLU A 420 17.33 -8.81 -4.84
N SER A 421 17.09 -7.65 -4.24
CA SER A 421 15.94 -6.78 -4.50
C SER A 421 15.91 -6.27 -5.95
N ASN A 422 14.90 -6.65 -6.74
CA ASN A 422 14.68 -5.97 -8.02
C ASN A 422 13.96 -4.64 -7.83
N VAL A 423 14.23 -3.69 -8.73
CA VAL A 423 13.45 -2.47 -8.93
C VAL A 423 12.63 -2.65 -10.20
N ILE A 424 11.32 -2.80 -10.06
CA ILE A 424 10.39 -3.14 -11.16
C ILE A 424 9.39 -1.97 -11.28
N SER A 425 9.78 -0.94 -12.01
CA SER A 425 9.19 0.39 -11.90
C SER A 425 9.25 1.15 -13.23
N GLY A 426 8.31 2.07 -13.47
CA GLY A 426 8.30 2.91 -14.67
C GLY A 426 7.91 2.20 -15.98
N ASN A 427 7.33 0.99 -15.91
CA ASN A 427 6.92 0.23 -17.10
C ASN A 427 5.53 0.66 -17.60
N GLY A 428 5.30 0.54 -18.91
CA GLY A 428 4.10 1.05 -19.58
C GLY A 428 2.77 0.43 -19.13
N ASP A 429 2.79 -0.85 -18.72
CA ASP A 429 1.64 -1.53 -18.13
C ASP A 429 1.97 -2.14 -16.75
N VAL A 430 2.13 -3.47 -16.63
CA VAL A 430 2.37 -4.11 -15.32
C VAL A 430 3.85 -4.11 -14.96
N GLY A 431 4.20 -3.88 -13.69
CA GLY A 431 5.53 -4.18 -13.17
C GLY A 431 5.87 -5.67 -13.32
N LEU A 432 5.12 -6.54 -12.63
CA LEU A 432 5.28 -8.00 -12.69
C LEU A 432 3.95 -8.69 -13.03
N ARG A 433 3.94 -9.46 -14.13
CA ARG A 433 2.77 -10.15 -14.67
C ARG A 433 2.92 -11.67 -14.65
N PHE A 434 1.89 -12.38 -14.21
CA PHE A 434 1.79 -13.84 -14.24
C PHE A 434 0.61 -14.31 -15.12
N GLU A 435 0.90 -15.19 -16.06
CA GLU A 435 -0.09 -15.88 -16.90
C GLU A 435 0.13 -17.39 -16.81
N ASN A 436 -0.90 -18.13 -16.39
CA ASN A 436 -0.91 -19.60 -16.32
C ASN A 436 0.32 -20.20 -15.60
N SER A 437 0.85 -19.50 -14.62
CA SER A 437 2.14 -19.80 -13.96
C SER A 437 1.91 -20.06 -12.48
N SER A 438 2.66 -20.99 -11.88
CA SER A 438 2.34 -21.51 -10.54
C SER A 438 3.55 -21.66 -9.63
N ASN A 439 3.28 -21.76 -8.33
CA ASN A 439 4.27 -21.93 -7.25
C ASN A 439 5.33 -20.79 -7.20
N ALA A 440 4.96 -19.60 -7.68
CA ALA A 440 5.85 -18.45 -7.78
C ALA A 440 6.15 -17.80 -6.42
N SER A 441 7.34 -17.21 -6.30
CA SER A 441 7.80 -16.51 -5.10
C SER A 441 8.27 -15.10 -5.43
N VAL A 442 7.59 -14.07 -4.92
CA VAL A 442 7.91 -12.65 -5.12
C VAL A 442 8.34 -12.03 -3.79
N ARG A 443 9.63 -11.73 -3.59
CA ARG A 443 10.18 -11.32 -2.28
C ARG A 443 11.18 -10.17 -2.40
N GLY A 444 11.14 -9.23 -1.45
CA GLY A 444 12.18 -8.21 -1.30
C GLY A 444 12.25 -7.16 -2.42
N ASN A 445 11.23 -7.01 -3.26
CA ASN A 445 11.27 -6.11 -4.43
C ASN A 445 10.72 -4.71 -4.15
N PHE A 446 11.21 -3.73 -4.92
CA PHE A 446 10.65 -2.38 -5.04
C PHE A 446 9.81 -2.30 -6.33
N ILE A 447 8.50 -2.10 -6.23
CA ILE A 447 7.57 -2.15 -7.35
C ILE A 447 6.74 -0.85 -7.40
N GLY A 448 6.98 -0.03 -8.44
CA GLY A 448 6.40 1.31 -8.57
C GLY A 448 7.16 2.41 -7.80
N THR A 449 8.33 2.08 -7.24
CA THR A 449 9.19 3.00 -6.48
C THR A 449 10.65 2.96 -6.96
N ASN A 450 11.46 3.93 -6.51
CA ASN A 450 12.91 3.92 -6.71
C ASN A 450 13.61 2.81 -5.90
N ASN A 451 14.91 2.59 -6.14
CA ASN A 451 15.75 1.58 -5.46
C ASN A 451 15.89 1.73 -3.93
N SER A 452 15.28 2.76 -3.33
CA SER A 452 15.28 2.97 -1.88
C SER A 452 13.86 2.96 -1.30
N GLY A 453 12.82 2.81 -2.12
CA GLY A 453 11.43 2.95 -1.73
C GLY A 453 11.05 4.34 -1.20
N THR A 454 11.81 5.39 -1.56
CA THR A 454 11.65 6.78 -1.06
C THR A 454 11.05 7.76 -2.08
N ALA A 455 10.91 7.34 -3.34
CA ALA A 455 10.20 8.09 -4.37
C ALA A 455 9.43 7.13 -5.28
N VAL A 456 8.34 7.61 -5.88
CA VAL A 456 7.52 6.81 -6.80
C VAL A 456 8.05 6.90 -8.23
N ILE A 457 8.03 5.76 -8.91
CA ILE A 457 8.36 5.58 -10.32
C ILE A 457 7.27 4.63 -10.87
N PRO A 458 6.05 5.14 -11.15
CA PRO A 458 4.87 4.31 -11.30
C PRO A 458 4.96 3.31 -12.47
N ASN A 459 4.51 2.07 -12.24
CA ASN A 459 3.93 1.27 -13.32
C ASN A 459 2.43 1.58 -13.42
N ASN A 460 1.73 1.02 -14.41
CA ASN A 460 0.27 1.07 -14.46
C ASN A 460 -0.34 0.21 -13.32
N HIS A 461 0.04 -1.07 -13.28
CA HIS A 461 -0.23 -2.01 -12.19
C HIS A 461 1.07 -2.47 -11.54
N GLY A 462 1.09 -2.69 -10.22
CA GLY A 462 2.29 -3.21 -9.54
C GLY A 462 2.54 -4.68 -9.88
N ILE A 463 1.68 -5.56 -9.37
CA ILE A 463 1.67 -7.00 -9.68
C ILE A 463 0.30 -7.37 -10.27
N TYR A 464 0.29 -8.15 -11.36
CA TYR A 464 -0.90 -8.71 -11.98
C TYR A 464 -0.78 -10.23 -12.12
N GLY A 465 -1.86 -10.98 -11.91
CA GLY A 465 -1.89 -12.42 -12.14
C GLY A 465 -3.23 -12.97 -12.66
N GLY A 466 -3.14 -14.00 -13.50
CA GLY A 466 -4.29 -14.71 -14.06
C GLY A 466 -4.73 -14.23 -15.44
N THR A 467 -5.61 -14.98 -16.10
CA THR A 467 -5.99 -14.74 -17.50
C THR A 467 -7.50 -14.68 -17.70
N SER A 468 -7.95 -14.05 -18.79
CA SER A 468 -9.33 -14.14 -19.26
C SER A 468 -9.66 -15.48 -19.93
N GLY A 469 -8.63 -16.28 -20.27
CA GLY A 469 -8.75 -17.54 -21.02
C GLY A 469 -8.87 -18.82 -20.17
N GLY A 470 -9.01 -18.71 -18.85
CA GLY A 470 -9.28 -19.86 -17.96
C GLY A 470 -8.07 -20.69 -17.53
N GLY A 471 -6.85 -20.29 -17.86
CA GLY A 471 -5.64 -20.93 -17.32
C GLY A 471 -5.32 -20.45 -15.89
N ALA A 472 -5.05 -21.39 -14.99
CA ALA A 472 -4.90 -21.13 -13.56
C ALA A 472 -3.51 -20.57 -13.19
N THR A 473 -3.47 -19.63 -12.24
CA THR A 473 -2.24 -19.02 -11.71
C THR A 473 -2.18 -19.29 -10.20
N ALA A 474 -1.69 -20.46 -9.80
CA ALA A 474 -1.90 -21.01 -8.46
C ALA A 474 -0.65 -20.99 -7.56
N ASN A 475 -0.84 -21.05 -6.25
CA ASN A 475 0.24 -21.12 -5.24
C ASN A 475 1.27 -19.97 -5.34
N VAL A 476 0.86 -18.77 -5.78
CA VAL A 476 1.75 -17.61 -5.83
C VAL A 476 1.90 -17.02 -4.42
N THR A 477 3.13 -16.83 -3.96
CA THR A 477 3.44 -16.16 -2.68
C THR A 477 4.08 -14.80 -2.93
N ILE A 478 3.44 -13.74 -2.45
CA ILE A 478 3.91 -12.36 -2.51
C ILE A 478 4.31 -11.92 -1.10
N GLY A 479 5.61 -11.77 -0.90
CA GLY A 479 6.24 -11.35 0.35
C GLY A 479 6.69 -12.53 1.22
N GLY A 480 6.72 -12.32 2.53
CA GLY A 480 7.15 -13.33 3.50
C GLY A 480 7.25 -12.81 4.94
N ASN A 481 7.39 -13.72 5.88
CA ASN A 481 7.50 -13.48 7.33
C ASN A 481 8.78 -12.73 7.81
N THR A 482 9.54 -12.06 6.94
CA THR A 482 10.75 -11.32 7.35
C THR A 482 10.82 -9.94 6.67
N ALA A 483 11.47 -8.98 7.32
CA ALA A 483 11.66 -7.65 6.76
C ALA A 483 12.44 -7.64 5.42
N ALA A 484 13.29 -8.65 5.18
CA ALA A 484 14.00 -8.82 3.91
C ALA A 484 13.12 -9.43 2.80
N ALA A 485 12.07 -10.20 3.16
CA ALA A 485 11.13 -10.78 2.19
C ALA A 485 10.03 -9.79 1.75
N ARG A 486 9.83 -8.71 2.50
CA ARG A 486 8.84 -7.66 2.23
C ARG A 486 9.03 -7.01 0.86
N ASN A 487 7.97 -6.99 0.05
CA ASN A 487 7.93 -6.11 -1.12
C ASN A 487 7.35 -4.74 -0.74
N ILE A 488 7.82 -3.70 -1.43
CA ILE A 488 7.24 -2.34 -1.41
C ILE A 488 6.48 -2.16 -2.73
N ILE A 489 5.14 -2.07 -2.67
CA ILE A 489 4.25 -2.11 -3.84
C ILE A 489 3.36 -0.85 -3.83
N SER A 490 3.90 0.23 -4.37
CA SER A 490 3.42 1.58 -4.07
C SER A 490 3.55 2.53 -5.25
N GLY A 491 2.71 3.54 -5.29
CA GLY A 491 2.75 4.61 -6.29
C GLY A 491 2.31 4.22 -7.70
N ASN A 492 1.85 2.99 -7.93
CA ASN A 492 1.35 2.53 -9.24
C ASN A 492 0.05 3.26 -9.61
N ASN A 493 -0.23 3.39 -10.91
CA ASN A 493 -1.29 4.27 -11.41
C ASN A 493 -2.71 3.73 -11.15
N ILE A 494 -2.86 2.42 -11.05
CA ILE A 494 -4.13 1.73 -10.79
C ILE A 494 -3.95 0.88 -9.52
N LYS A 495 -3.87 -0.45 -9.65
CA LYS A 495 -3.84 -1.38 -8.50
C LYS A 495 -2.42 -1.75 -8.07
N GLY A 496 -2.21 -1.88 -6.76
CA GLY A 496 -0.96 -2.41 -6.20
C GLY A 496 -0.77 -3.88 -6.58
N ILE A 497 -1.71 -4.73 -6.18
CA ILE A 497 -1.79 -6.15 -6.55
C ILE A 497 -3.16 -6.44 -7.16
N TYR A 498 -3.21 -7.11 -8.32
CA TYR A 498 -4.44 -7.53 -8.99
C TYR A 498 -4.34 -9.00 -9.42
N PHE A 499 -5.19 -9.88 -8.88
CA PHE A 499 -5.31 -11.26 -9.36
C PHE A 499 -6.74 -11.56 -9.84
N GLN A 500 -6.91 -12.32 -10.92
CA GLN A 500 -8.23 -12.74 -11.39
C GLN A 500 -8.28 -14.13 -12.05
N ASN A 501 -9.40 -14.83 -11.85
CA ASN A 501 -9.76 -16.13 -12.45
C ASN A 501 -8.76 -17.27 -12.19
N GLY A 502 -9.16 -18.28 -11.41
CA GLY A 502 -8.33 -19.46 -11.14
C GLY A 502 -7.02 -19.16 -10.38
N CYS A 503 -6.97 -18.04 -9.64
CA CYS A 503 -5.81 -17.69 -8.81
C CYS A 503 -5.89 -18.36 -7.43
N ASN A 504 -5.77 -19.69 -7.44
CA ASN A 504 -5.99 -20.52 -6.26
C ASN A 504 -4.80 -20.47 -5.30
N ASP A 505 -5.08 -20.46 -4.01
CA ASP A 505 -4.07 -20.55 -2.94
C ASP A 505 -3.01 -19.43 -3.01
N LEU A 506 -3.40 -18.25 -3.51
CA LEU A 506 -2.62 -17.02 -3.50
C LEU A 506 -2.33 -16.59 -2.06
N VAL A 507 -1.06 -16.35 -1.73
CA VAL A 507 -0.62 -15.85 -0.42
C VAL A 507 0.00 -14.46 -0.58
N ILE A 508 -0.50 -13.48 0.18
CA ILE A 508 0.06 -12.12 0.23
C ILE A 508 0.39 -11.81 1.68
N GLU A 509 1.66 -11.81 2.07
CA GLU A 509 2.10 -11.62 3.47
C GLU A 509 3.32 -10.71 3.62
N GLY A 510 3.35 -9.87 4.66
CA GLY A 510 4.52 -9.08 5.05
C GLY A 510 4.83 -7.83 4.21
N ASN A 511 3.96 -7.46 3.25
CA ASN A 511 4.21 -6.40 2.27
C ASN A 511 3.80 -4.99 2.75
N TYR A 512 4.44 -3.96 2.21
CA TYR A 512 4.01 -2.57 2.34
C TYR A 512 3.40 -2.10 1.01
N ILE A 513 2.13 -1.67 1.07
CA ILE A 513 1.31 -1.40 -0.11
C ILE A 513 0.68 -0.01 0.02
N GLY A 514 0.98 0.88 -0.92
CA GLY A 514 0.56 2.28 -0.88
C GLY A 514 1.39 3.17 0.05
N THR A 515 2.52 2.68 0.55
CA THR A 515 3.42 3.31 1.54
C THR A 515 4.88 3.32 1.08
N ASP A 516 5.75 4.07 1.75
CA ASP A 516 7.21 4.03 1.50
C ASP A 516 7.86 2.78 2.12
N VAL A 517 9.19 2.65 2.00
CA VAL A 517 9.96 1.55 2.60
C VAL A 517 9.79 1.41 4.12
N ASN A 518 9.43 2.50 4.82
CA ASN A 518 9.19 2.54 6.26
C ASN A 518 7.72 2.26 6.64
N GLY A 519 6.81 2.21 5.67
CA GLY A 519 5.38 1.98 5.90
C GLY A 519 4.60 3.24 6.32
N VAL A 520 5.15 4.44 6.13
CA VAL A 520 4.61 5.71 6.66
C VAL A 520 4.54 6.86 5.63
N GLY A 521 5.41 6.91 4.62
CA GLY A 521 5.63 8.06 3.74
C GLY A 521 4.41 8.49 2.91
N SER A 522 4.14 9.80 2.83
CA SER A 522 2.90 10.49 2.38
C SER A 522 1.92 9.73 1.44
N ALA A 523 0.63 9.72 1.81
CA ALA A 523 -0.45 9.09 1.03
C ALA A 523 -0.66 9.72 -0.36
N ALA A 524 -0.50 11.05 -0.46
CA ALA A 524 -0.59 11.76 -1.73
C ALA A 524 0.50 11.36 -2.75
N ILE A 525 1.61 10.78 -2.27
CA ILE A 525 2.75 10.37 -3.10
C ILE A 525 2.69 8.86 -3.34
N PHE A 526 2.71 8.05 -2.27
CA PHE A 526 2.93 6.59 -2.34
C PHE A 526 1.67 5.75 -2.53
N GLY A 527 0.48 6.32 -2.39
CA GLY A 527 -0.76 5.60 -2.68
C GLY A 527 -0.77 5.04 -4.10
N ASN A 528 -1.19 3.77 -4.26
CA ASN A 528 -1.61 3.27 -5.57
C ASN A 528 -2.89 4.03 -5.99
N GLY A 529 -3.14 4.20 -7.29
CA GLY A 529 -4.24 5.06 -7.78
C GLY A 529 -5.66 4.54 -7.55
N ASP A 530 -5.80 3.23 -7.37
CA ASP A 530 -7.05 2.51 -7.07
C ASP A 530 -6.81 1.58 -5.86
N ASP A 531 -7.27 0.33 -5.88
CA ASP A 531 -7.10 -0.59 -4.73
C ASP A 531 -5.65 -0.96 -4.40
N GLY A 532 -5.39 -1.19 -3.11
CA GLY A 532 -4.14 -1.82 -2.65
C GLY A 532 -4.01 -3.26 -3.14
N ILE A 533 -5.01 -4.09 -2.83
CA ILE A 533 -5.17 -5.46 -3.33
C ILE A 533 -6.57 -5.62 -3.93
N PHE A 534 -6.63 -6.13 -5.16
CA PHE A 534 -7.87 -6.53 -5.84
C PHE A 534 -7.82 -8.00 -6.26
N ILE A 535 -8.83 -8.79 -5.87
CA ILE A 535 -8.96 -10.20 -6.26
C ILE A 535 -10.36 -10.44 -6.85
N PHE A 536 -10.44 -11.05 -8.04
CA PHE A 536 -11.68 -11.09 -8.82
C PHE A 536 -11.95 -12.46 -9.46
N GLY A 537 -13.22 -12.88 -9.47
CA GLY A 537 -13.65 -14.06 -10.22
C GLY A 537 -13.38 -15.37 -9.48
N SER A 538 -13.08 -16.43 -10.22
CA SER A 538 -13.01 -17.81 -9.72
C SER A 538 -11.75 -18.17 -8.90
N CYS A 539 -11.21 -17.24 -8.11
CA CYS A 539 -10.07 -17.50 -7.22
C CYS A 539 -10.53 -18.24 -5.95
N LEU A 540 -9.77 -19.22 -5.48
CA LEU A 540 -10.14 -20.04 -4.31
C LEU A 540 -9.07 -19.99 -3.21
N ARG A 541 -9.48 -19.78 -1.96
CA ARG A 541 -8.62 -19.72 -0.76
C ARG A 541 -7.46 -18.69 -0.81
N PRO A 542 -7.66 -17.43 -1.24
CA PRO A 542 -6.61 -16.42 -1.08
C PRO A 542 -6.36 -16.15 0.41
N ARG A 543 -5.08 -16.04 0.80
CA ARG A 543 -4.63 -15.75 2.17
C ARG A 543 -3.91 -14.41 2.19
N ILE A 544 -4.46 -13.43 2.90
CA ILE A 544 -3.92 -12.07 3.00
C ILE A 544 -3.52 -11.80 4.46
N GLY A 545 -2.21 -11.73 4.68
CA GLY A 545 -1.57 -11.62 5.98
C GLY A 545 -1.32 -12.98 6.63
N GLY A 546 -1.32 -13.05 7.96
CA GLY A 546 -0.95 -14.29 8.65
C GLY A 546 -1.05 -14.24 10.17
N THR A 547 -0.30 -15.13 10.83
CA THR A 547 -0.39 -15.38 12.28
C THR A 547 0.76 -14.78 13.07
N THR A 548 1.74 -14.16 12.41
CA THR A 548 2.92 -13.52 13.00
C THR A 548 2.99 -12.03 12.61
N ALA A 549 3.74 -11.25 13.39
CA ALA A 549 3.97 -9.83 13.06
C ALA A 549 4.75 -9.63 11.75
N GLY A 550 5.57 -10.59 11.33
CA GLY A 550 6.32 -10.53 10.07
C GLY A 550 5.44 -10.74 8.83
N GLN A 551 4.34 -11.49 8.95
CA GLN A 551 3.37 -11.74 7.87
C GLN A 551 2.36 -10.60 7.66
N ARG A 552 2.37 -9.58 8.52
CA ARG A 552 1.46 -8.43 8.43
C ARG A 552 1.70 -7.61 7.17
N ASN A 553 0.66 -7.46 6.34
CA ASN A 553 0.66 -6.40 5.32
C ASN A 553 0.23 -5.06 5.93
N VAL A 554 0.75 -3.96 5.39
CA VAL A 554 0.33 -2.59 5.68
C VAL A 554 -0.22 -1.97 4.40
N MET A 555 -1.52 -1.63 4.40
CA MET A 555 -2.29 -1.25 3.21
C MET A 555 -3.04 0.07 3.44
N SER A 556 -2.38 1.18 3.11
CA SER A 556 -2.78 2.50 3.64
C SER A 556 -2.42 3.63 2.69
N GLY A 557 -3.35 4.55 2.42
CA GLY A 557 -3.19 5.65 1.46
C GLY A 557 -3.53 5.32 0.01
N ASN A 558 -4.12 4.15 -0.28
CA ASN A 558 -4.50 3.76 -1.65
C ASN A 558 -5.71 4.57 -2.17
N GLY A 559 -5.87 4.66 -3.49
CA GLY A 559 -6.82 5.52 -4.20
C GLY A 559 -6.28 6.89 -4.62
N ARG A 560 -4.96 7.08 -4.78
CA ARG A 560 -4.34 8.36 -5.21
C ARG A 560 -5.05 8.89 -6.47
N LEU A 561 -5.36 10.20 -6.54
CA LEU A 561 -6.14 10.74 -7.68
C LEU A 561 -5.45 10.43 -9.02
N TRP A 562 -6.04 9.51 -9.79
CA TRP A 562 -5.66 9.28 -11.18
C TRP A 562 -6.38 10.31 -12.06
N PRO A 563 -5.70 11.02 -12.99
CA PRO A 563 -6.31 12.14 -13.72
C PRO A 563 -7.52 11.79 -14.60
N SER A 564 -7.82 10.50 -14.84
CA SER A 564 -8.90 10.05 -15.73
C SER A 564 -9.94 9.12 -15.10
N ALA A 565 -9.97 8.96 -13.77
CA ALA A 565 -10.97 8.13 -13.09
C ALA A 565 -12.02 9.02 -12.39
N SER A 566 -13.31 8.84 -12.72
CA SER A 566 -14.40 9.67 -12.18
C SER A 566 -14.64 9.48 -10.68
N THR A 567 -14.33 8.30 -10.14
CA THR A 567 -14.23 7.98 -8.70
C THR A 567 -13.23 6.83 -8.52
N PRO A 568 -12.05 7.02 -7.89
CA PRO A 568 -11.14 5.91 -7.60
C PRO A 568 -11.68 5.08 -6.43
N ASN A 569 -11.82 3.76 -6.59
CA ASN A 569 -12.48 2.86 -5.62
C ASN A 569 -11.61 2.55 -4.38
N GLY A 570 -10.57 3.35 -4.15
CA GLY A 570 -9.32 2.97 -3.45
C GLY A 570 -9.52 2.33 -2.08
N THR A 571 -9.73 1.02 -2.09
CA THR A 571 -9.95 0.18 -0.94
C THR A 571 -8.63 -0.51 -0.56
N GLY A 572 -8.43 -0.82 0.72
CA GLY A 572 -7.24 -1.56 1.17
C GLY A 572 -7.17 -2.96 0.56
N ILE A 573 -8.23 -3.75 0.77
CA ILE A 573 -8.43 -5.09 0.20
C ILE A 573 -9.82 -5.16 -0.42
N ASN A 574 -9.92 -5.48 -1.71
CA ASN A 574 -11.19 -5.58 -2.44
C ASN A 574 -11.28 -6.95 -3.15
N ILE A 575 -12.26 -7.77 -2.75
CA ILE A 575 -12.43 -9.15 -3.23
C ILE A 575 -13.84 -9.30 -3.79
N GLN A 576 -13.97 -9.79 -5.04
CA GLN A 576 -15.24 -9.76 -5.76
C GLN A 576 -15.54 -11.00 -6.61
N ASN A 577 -16.83 -11.29 -6.80
CA ASN A 577 -17.38 -12.20 -7.82
C ASN A 577 -16.94 -13.68 -7.69
N GLY A 578 -17.35 -14.35 -6.62
CA GLY A 578 -17.16 -15.80 -6.49
C GLY A 578 -15.86 -16.24 -5.80
N VAL A 579 -15.09 -15.30 -5.23
CA VAL A 579 -13.82 -15.60 -4.56
C VAL A 579 -14.09 -16.18 -3.17
N ASN A 580 -14.09 -17.52 -3.09
CA ASN A 580 -14.54 -18.24 -1.91
C ASN A 580 -13.41 -18.63 -0.95
N ASN A 581 -13.74 -18.76 0.34
CA ASN A 581 -12.84 -19.20 1.42
C ASN A 581 -11.61 -18.28 1.62
N ALA A 582 -11.75 -16.99 1.36
CA ALA A 582 -10.69 -16.02 1.61
C ALA A 582 -10.34 -15.93 3.10
N VAL A 583 -9.05 -15.83 3.44
CA VAL A 583 -8.58 -15.67 4.83
C VAL A 583 -7.79 -14.37 4.94
N ILE A 584 -8.29 -13.40 5.70
CA ILE A 584 -7.69 -12.07 5.87
C ILE A 584 -7.33 -11.89 7.34
N THR A 585 -6.05 -11.99 7.72
CA THR A 585 -5.62 -11.97 9.12
C THR A 585 -4.35 -11.16 9.37
N GLY A 586 -4.28 -10.48 10.51
CA GLY A 586 -3.06 -9.82 11.00
C GLY A 586 -2.67 -8.50 10.34
N ASN A 587 -3.49 -7.95 9.43
CA ASN A 587 -3.16 -6.80 8.59
C ASN A 587 -3.41 -5.43 9.27
N TYR A 588 -2.69 -4.39 8.85
CA TYR A 588 -3.02 -2.98 9.14
C TYR A 588 -3.57 -2.31 7.88
N ILE A 589 -4.74 -1.68 8.00
CA ILE A 589 -5.51 -1.16 6.87
C ILE A 589 -6.05 0.22 7.20
N GLY A 590 -5.56 1.24 6.50
CA GLY A 590 -5.82 2.65 6.82
C GLY A 590 -4.99 3.18 8.00
N ILE A 591 -4.05 2.38 8.50
CA ILE A 591 -3.03 2.76 9.50
C ILE A 591 -1.63 2.49 8.92
N ALA A 592 -0.70 3.40 9.14
CA ALA A 592 0.71 3.22 8.80
C ALA A 592 1.41 2.18 9.70
N ALA A 593 2.63 1.77 9.33
CA ALA A 593 3.37 0.73 10.06
C ALA A 593 3.75 1.12 11.51
N ASP A 594 3.87 2.43 11.78
CA ASP A 594 4.15 3.02 13.09
C ASP A 594 2.90 3.23 13.95
N GLY A 595 1.71 2.94 13.42
CA GLY A 595 0.43 3.18 14.10
C GLY A 595 -0.20 4.54 13.83
N THR A 596 0.38 5.39 12.98
CA THR A 596 -0.22 6.68 12.62
C THR A 596 -1.38 6.53 11.63
N ALA A 597 -2.37 7.41 11.76
CA ALA A 597 -3.60 7.36 10.96
C ALA A 597 -3.33 7.68 9.48
N ARG A 598 -3.71 6.78 8.56
CA ARG A 598 -3.39 6.89 7.13
C ARG A 598 -4.42 6.18 6.23
N GLY A 599 -5.63 6.73 6.16
CA GLY A 599 -6.76 6.10 5.46
C GLY A 599 -6.48 5.76 4.00
N ASN A 600 -7.12 4.70 3.51
CA ASN A 600 -7.36 4.55 2.07
C ASN A 600 -8.49 5.52 1.64
N LYS A 601 -8.86 5.55 0.36
CA LYS A 601 -9.89 6.47 -0.15
C LYS A 601 -11.33 5.99 -0.09
N GLU A 602 -11.55 4.69 0.06
CA GLU A 602 -12.89 4.14 0.27
C GLU A 602 -12.98 3.31 1.54
N ASN A 603 -13.00 1.99 1.41
CA ASN A 603 -13.18 1.04 2.50
C ASN A 603 -11.83 0.49 2.97
N GLY A 604 -11.80 -0.11 4.16
CA GLY A 604 -10.67 -0.93 4.56
C GLY A 604 -10.66 -2.26 3.80
N ILE A 605 -11.71 -3.06 4.01
CA ILE A 605 -11.92 -4.36 3.36
C ILE A 605 -13.29 -4.35 2.67
N THR A 606 -13.36 -4.82 1.43
CA THR A 606 -14.60 -5.08 0.69
C THR A 606 -14.64 -6.53 0.24
N LEU A 607 -15.72 -7.25 0.56
CA LEU A 607 -16.12 -8.51 -0.05
C LEU A 607 -17.43 -8.27 -0.82
N PHE A 608 -17.53 -8.72 -2.08
CA PHE A 608 -18.69 -8.41 -2.93
C PHE A 608 -19.09 -9.59 -3.83
N ASN A 609 -20.39 -9.89 -3.85
CA ASN A 609 -21.04 -10.82 -4.79
C ASN A 609 -20.47 -12.26 -4.77
N GLY A 610 -20.96 -13.07 -3.83
CA GLY A 610 -20.64 -14.49 -3.73
C GLY A 610 -19.22 -14.80 -3.25
N CYS A 611 -18.63 -13.94 -2.39
CA CYS A 611 -17.35 -14.24 -1.73
C CYS A 611 -17.62 -14.97 -0.41
N ASP A 612 -18.04 -16.23 -0.52
CA ASP A 612 -18.61 -17.01 0.58
C ASP A 612 -17.53 -17.64 1.48
N ASN A 613 -17.91 -17.92 2.73
CA ASN A 613 -17.07 -18.59 3.73
C ASN A 613 -15.74 -17.88 4.03
N ALA A 614 -15.66 -16.56 3.82
CA ALA A 614 -14.47 -15.77 4.11
C ALA A 614 -14.25 -15.63 5.63
N LEU A 615 -13.00 -15.78 6.09
CA LEU A 615 -12.57 -15.53 7.46
C LEU A 615 -11.81 -14.20 7.53
N ILE A 616 -12.29 -13.27 8.35
CA ILE A 616 -11.65 -11.97 8.59
C ILE A 616 -11.27 -11.87 10.08
N GLY A 617 -9.96 -11.88 10.35
CA GLY A 617 -9.38 -11.72 11.69
C GLY A 617 -9.15 -13.02 12.45
N GLY A 618 -8.88 -12.92 13.76
CA GLY A 618 -8.59 -14.06 14.61
C GLY A 618 -8.47 -13.68 16.09
N SER A 619 -8.40 -14.70 16.94
CA SER A 619 -8.43 -14.59 18.42
C SER A 619 -7.20 -13.94 19.06
N THR A 620 -6.11 -13.72 18.31
CA THR A 620 -4.84 -13.23 18.85
C THR A 620 -4.47 -11.85 18.32
N ALA A 621 -3.63 -11.11 19.06
CA ALA A 621 -3.12 -9.80 18.64
C ALA A 621 -2.32 -9.82 17.31
N THR A 622 -1.82 -10.99 16.89
CA THR A 622 -1.11 -11.15 15.61
C THR A 622 -2.02 -11.56 14.45
N THR A 623 -3.16 -12.21 14.71
CA THR A 623 -4.15 -12.60 13.68
C THR A 623 -5.28 -11.58 13.49
N ARG A 624 -5.45 -10.66 14.44
CA ARG A 624 -6.31 -9.48 14.38
C ARG A 624 -5.93 -8.53 13.25
N ASN A 625 -6.91 -8.14 12.41
CA ASN A 625 -6.75 -6.97 11.55
C ASN A 625 -7.09 -5.70 12.34
N ILE A 626 -6.41 -4.60 12.02
CA ILE A 626 -6.76 -3.25 12.46
C ILE A 626 -7.20 -2.46 11.22
N VAL A 627 -8.44 -1.98 11.21
CA VAL A 627 -9.14 -1.47 10.02
C VAL A 627 -9.81 -0.14 10.34
N SER A 628 -9.07 0.96 10.14
CA SER A 628 -9.35 2.25 10.77
C SER A 628 -8.98 3.42 9.87
N ASN A 629 -9.50 4.62 10.17
CA ASN A 629 -9.29 5.85 9.40
C ASN A 629 -9.70 5.81 7.91
N ASN A 630 -10.47 4.82 7.45
CA ASN A 630 -10.98 4.78 6.08
C ASN A 630 -12.27 5.63 5.98
N PRO A 631 -12.47 6.45 4.94
CA PRO A 631 -13.57 7.42 4.89
C PRO A 631 -14.97 6.79 4.73
N PHE A 632 -15.07 5.53 4.29
CA PHE A 632 -16.33 4.78 4.26
C PHE A 632 -16.36 3.72 5.37
N GLN A 633 -16.61 2.45 5.05
CA GLN A 633 -16.68 1.39 6.04
C GLN A 633 -15.28 0.85 6.40
N GLY A 634 -15.12 0.36 7.63
CA GLY A 634 -13.98 -0.49 7.97
C GLY A 634 -14.01 -1.77 7.12
N ILE A 635 -15.06 -2.57 7.31
CA ILE A 635 -15.30 -3.82 6.58
C ILE A 635 -16.68 -3.76 5.93
N ASN A 636 -16.75 -3.91 4.61
CA ASN A 636 -17.97 -3.99 3.81
C ASN A 636 -18.12 -5.40 3.23
N ILE A 637 -19.24 -6.08 3.48
CA ILE A 637 -19.51 -7.44 2.99
C ILE A 637 -20.89 -7.48 2.32
N GLN A 638 -20.87 -7.53 1.00
CA GLN A 638 -22.08 -7.48 0.16
C GLN A 638 -22.36 -8.82 -0.53
N SER A 639 -23.58 -9.31 -0.40
CA SER A 639 -24.11 -10.49 -1.09
C SER A 639 -23.22 -11.73 -0.95
N CYS A 640 -22.70 -11.97 0.26
CA CYS A 640 -21.87 -13.13 0.60
C CYS A 640 -22.57 -14.02 1.63
N ASN A 641 -22.40 -15.34 1.53
CA ASN A 641 -22.95 -16.31 2.48
C ASN A 641 -21.87 -16.82 3.46
N ALA A 642 -22.25 -16.92 4.74
CA ALA A 642 -21.46 -17.43 5.85
C ALA A 642 -20.04 -16.83 6.06
N PRO A 643 -19.80 -15.50 5.89
CA PRO A 643 -18.53 -14.92 6.29
C PRO A 643 -18.38 -14.88 7.82
N VAL A 644 -17.17 -15.10 8.32
CA VAL A 644 -16.81 -15.11 9.74
C VAL A 644 -15.87 -13.94 10.03
N VAL A 645 -16.30 -13.00 10.87
CA VAL A 645 -15.53 -11.79 11.21
C VAL A 645 -15.24 -11.80 12.72
N ILE A 646 -13.99 -12.03 13.12
CA ILE A 646 -13.60 -12.28 14.50
C ILE A 646 -12.38 -11.48 14.95
N GLY A 647 -12.41 -10.95 16.16
CA GLY A 647 -11.25 -10.36 16.84
C GLY A 647 -10.70 -9.08 16.21
N ASN A 648 -11.34 -8.46 15.22
CA ASN A 648 -10.85 -7.27 14.51
C ASN A 648 -11.06 -5.99 15.32
N TYR A 649 -10.19 -4.99 15.13
CA TYR A 649 -10.40 -3.63 15.65
C TYR A 649 -10.75 -2.69 14.50
N CYS A 650 -11.94 -2.10 14.54
CA CYS A 650 -12.48 -1.22 13.50
C CYS A 650 -12.85 0.15 14.08
N GLY A 651 -12.09 1.18 13.72
CA GLY A 651 -12.28 2.58 14.16
C GLY A 651 -11.45 3.00 15.39
N THR A 652 -10.55 2.12 15.85
CA THR A 652 -9.60 2.36 16.94
C THR A 652 -8.14 2.20 16.47
N ASP A 653 -7.19 2.58 17.31
CA ASP A 653 -5.77 2.37 17.05
C ASP A 653 -5.33 0.90 17.19
N ILE A 654 -4.04 0.62 16.97
CA ILE A 654 -3.45 -0.73 17.14
C ILE A 654 -3.68 -1.28 18.55
N ALA A 655 -3.67 -0.42 19.57
CA ALA A 655 -3.88 -0.80 20.96
C ALA A 655 -5.36 -1.09 21.29
N GLY A 656 -6.31 -0.74 20.41
CA GLY A 656 -7.75 -0.86 20.65
C GLY A 656 -8.32 0.18 21.61
N THR A 657 -7.56 1.24 21.93
CA THR A 657 -7.90 2.24 22.96
C THR A 657 -7.91 3.67 22.43
N GLY A 658 -7.15 3.97 21.37
CA GLY A 658 -7.11 5.27 20.70
C GLY A 658 -8.29 5.49 19.74
N ILE A 659 -8.47 6.77 19.36
CA ILE A 659 -9.55 7.28 18.51
C ILE A 659 -9.05 7.29 17.05
N MET A 660 -9.58 6.41 16.18
CA MET A 660 -9.15 6.33 14.77
C MET A 660 -10.29 5.87 13.84
N GLY A 661 -11.44 6.55 13.94
CA GLY A 661 -12.71 6.13 13.34
C GLY A 661 -12.67 5.95 11.82
N ASN A 662 -13.41 4.97 11.29
CA ASN A 662 -13.81 5.01 9.88
C ASN A 662 -14.96 6.01 9.71
N GLY A 663 -15.19 6.55 8.50
CA GLY A 663 -16.17 7.62 8.28
C GLY A 663 -17.64 7.17 8.23
N SER A 664 -17.90 5.89 7.97
CA SER A 664 -19.23 5.26 8.00
C SER A 664 -19.30 4.21 9.12
N SER A 665 -19.55 2.94 8.81
CA SER A 665 -19.69 1.85 9.78
C SER A 665 -18.38 1.11 10.05
N GLY A 666 -18.22 0.52 11.24
CA GLY A 666 -17.15 -0.44 11.52
C GLY A 666 -17.27 -1.68 10.62
N ILE A 667 -18.45 -2.32 10.65
CA ILE A 667 -18.84 -3.41 9.74
C ILE A 667 -20.17 -3.08 9.06
N LEU A 668 -20.28 -3.37 7.75
CA LEU A 668 -21.52 -3.40 6.97
C LEU A 668 -21.74 -4.79 6.37
N LEU A 669 -22.93 -5.35 6.58
CA LEU A 669 -23.45 -6.55 5.94
C LEU A 669 -24.63 -6.14 5.03
N LEU A 670 -24.45 -6.21 3.71
CA LEU A 670 -25.43 -5.76 2.72
C LEU A 670 -25.92 -6.95 1.87
N PHE A 671 -27.16 -7.39 2.06
CA PHE A 671 -27.74 -8.59 1.42
C PHE A 671 -26.93 -9.89 1.61
N SER A 672 -26.01 -9.91 2.57
CA SER A 672 -25.24 -11.09 2.97
C SER A 672 -26.07 -11.99 3.88
N THR A 673 -25.74 -13.27 3.99
CA THR A 673 -26.51 -14.24 4.80
C THR A 673 -25.61 -15.05 5.73
N ASN A 674 -26.16 -15.53 6.85
CA ASN A 674 -25.51 -16.47 7.77
C ASN A 674 -24.14 -16.03 8.35
N ALA A 675 -23.79 -14.75 8.26
CA ALA A 675 -22.53 -14.21 8.79
C ALA A 675 -22.41 -14.39 10.31
N ILE A 676 -21.19 -14.68 10.76
CA ILE A 676 -20.83 -14.78 12.19
C ILE A 676 -19.91 -13.61 12.54
N ILE A 677 -20.37 -12.72 13.40
CA ILE A 677 -19.62 -11.55 13.88
C ILE A 677 -19.26 -11.79 15.35
N GLY A 678 -18.01 -12.21 15.59
CA GLY A 678 -17.55 -12.70 16.87
C GLY A 678 -18.12 -14.08 17.25
N THR A 679 -17.49 -14.75 18.22
CA THR A 679 -17.89 -16.08 18.69
C THR A 679 -17.81 -16.19 20.21
N THR A 680 -18.20 -17.34 20.77
CA THR A 680 -18.04 -17.66 22.19
C THR A 680 -16.59 -17.93 22.62
N ALA A 681 -15.62 -17.95 21.70
CA ALA A 681 -14.21 -18.10 22.05
C ALA A 681 -13.63 -16.78 22.58
N THR A 682 -12.77 -16.88 23.59
CA THR A 682 -12.08 -15.73 24.19
C THR A 682 -11.17 -15.06 23.15
N GLY A 683 -11.27 -13.74 23.02
CA GLY A 683 -10.46 -12.95 22.08
C GLY A 683 -11.03 -12.83 20.66
N GLU A 684 -12.12 -13.52 20.34
CA GLU A 684 -12.76 -13.47 19.01
C GLU A 684 -13.84 -12.37 18.88
N GLY A 685 -14.12 -11.62 19.94
CA GLY A 685 -14.94 -10.41 19.90
C GLY A 685 -14.28 -9.28 19.09
N ASN A 686 -15.03 -8.65 18.18
CA ASN A 686 -14.55 -7.47 17.45
C ASN A 686 -14.76 -6.20 18.28
N VAL A 687 -13.88 -5.21 18.12
CA VAL A 687 -14.04 -3.85 18.66
C VAL A 687 -14.51 -2.94 17.53
N LEU A 688 -15.75 -2.46 17.61
CA LEU A 688 -16.45 -1.71 16.56
C LEU A 688 -16.85 -0.35 17.11
N SER A 689 -15.91 0.59 17.11
CA SER A 689 -15.99 1.78 17.97
C SER A 689 -15.47 3.04 17.29
N ASN A 690 -15.98 4.20 17.71
CA ASN A 690 -15.59 5.52 17.22
C ASN A 690 -15.81 5.73 15.69
N ASN A 691 -16.63 4.90 15.05
CA ASN A 691 -16.96 5.04 13.63
C ASN A 691 -17.99 6.16 13.39
N GLY A 692 -17.91 6.80 12.23
CA GLY A 692 -18.64 8.02 11.88
C GLY A 692 -20.15 7.85 11.71
N GLN A 693 -20.64 6.60 11.66
CA GLN A 693 -22.05 6.26 11.68
C GLN A 693 -22.33 5.17 12.72
N LEU A 694 -22.03 3.90 12.41
CA LEU A 694 -22.48 2.74 13.21
C LEU A 694 -21.31 1.81 13.58
N GLY A 695 -21.48 0.99 14.62
CA GLY A 695 -20.56 -0.11 14.88
C GLY A 695 -20.76 -1.26 13.88
N LEU A 696 -21.99 -1.77 13.82
CA LEU A 696 -22.44 -2.82 12.91
C LEU A 696 -23.73 -2.39 12.19
N HIS A 697 -23.76 -2.55 10.87
CA HIS A 697 -24.89 -2.22 10.01
C HIS A 697 -25.29 -3.46 9.20
N ILE A 698 -26.57 -3.86 9.28
CA ILE A 698 -27.15 -5.00 8.56
C ILE A 698 -28.27 -4.47 7.67
N ILE A 699 -28.19 -4.66 6.36
CA ILE A 699 -29.21 -4.25 5.39
C ILE A 699 -29.63 -5.47 4.58
N GLY A 700 -30.91 -5.85 4.65
CA GLY A 700 -31.51 -6.94 3.87
C GLY A 700 -31.01 -8.35 4.18
N GLY A 701 -29.85 -8.51 4.82
CA GLY A 701 -29.28 -9.79 5.22
C GLY A 701 -30.03 -10.49 6.35
N PHE A 702 -29.85 -11.81 6.47
CA PHE A 702 -30.55 -12.64 7.45
C PHE A 702 -29.72 -13.83 7.96
N GLY A 703 -30.14 -14.38 9.11
CA GLY A 703 -29.49 -15.52 9.74
C GLY A 703 -28.15 -15.18 10.42
N HIS A 704 -27.86 -13.89 10.63
CA HIS A 704 -26.60 -13.46 11.23
C HIS A 704 -26.53 -13.79 12.73
N ILE A 705 -25.33 -14.14 13.20
CA ILE A 705 -25.03 -14.38 14.62
C ILE A 705 -24.00 -13.35 15.07
N VAL A 706 -24.27 -12.64 16.15
CA VAL A 706 -23.40 -11.58 16.69
C VAL A 706 -23.16 -11.82 18.18
N TYR A 707 -21.95 -12.26 18.55
CA TYR A 707 -21.56 -12.61 19.91
C TYR A 707 -20.23 -11.97 20.33
N ASN A 708 -20.08 -11.67 21.63
CA ASN A 708 -18.82 -11.26 22.26
C ASN A 708 -18.22 -9.93 21.76
N ASN A 709 -18.93 -9.13 20.98
CA ASN A 709 -18.39 -7.89 20.40
C ASN A 709 -18.42 -6.73 21.40
N MET A 710 -17.49 -5.80 21.21
CA MET A 710 -17.31 -4.56 21.94
C MET A 710 -17.66 -3.40 21.00
N ILE A 711 -18.85 -2.84 21.16
CA ILE A 711 -19.43 -1.88 20.20
C ILE A 711 -19.67 -0.55 20.92
N GLY A 712 -18.91 0.48 20.52
CA GLY A 712 -18.92 1.80 21.17
C GLY A 712 -18.06 1.91 22.45
N VAL A 713 -17.25 0.89 22.73
CA VAL A 713 -16.26 0.85 23.83
C VAL A 713 -14.86 0.51 23.32
N ALA A 714 -13.82 0.82 24.08
CA ALA A 714 -12.47 0.31 23.81
C ALA A 714 -12.38 -1.21 24.03
N ASN A 715 -11.21 -1.79 23.72
CA ASN A 715 -10.95 -3.22 23.93
C ASN A 715 -10.91 -3.69 25.41
N ASP A 716 -10.97 -2.76 26.36
CA ASP A 716 -11.17 -3.03 27.79
C ASP A 716 -12.66 -3.30 28.14
N GLY A 717 -13.58 -3.10 27.19
CA GLY A 717 -15.02 -3.26 27.38
C GLY A 717 -15.70 -2.20 28.24
N THR A 718 -15.01 -1.15 28.67
CA THR A 718 -15.50 -0.16 29.65
C THR A 718 -15.28 1.29 29.24
N THR A 719 -14.13 1.61 28.64
CA THR A 719 -13.78 2.97 28.21
C THR A 719 -14.64 3.40 27.02
N ALA A 720 -15.36 4.52 27.15
CA ALA A 720 -16.28 5.03 26.14
C ALA A 720 -15.58 5.39 24.81
N ARG A 721 -16.06 4.82 23.71
CA ARG A 721 -15.59 5.04 22.32
C ARG A 721 -16.77 5.00 21.35
N GLY A 722 -17.81 5.79 21.64
CA GLY A 722 -19.10 5.78 20.95
C GLY A 722 -19.04 5.90 19.43
N ASN A 723 -19.89 5.14 18.74
CA ASN A 723 -20.17 5.37 17.32
C ASN A 723 -21.20 6.50 17.16
N LYS A 724 -21.11 7.31 16.10
CA LYS A 724 -21.78 8.63 16.09
C LYS A 724 -23.31 8.60 15.97
N ASN A 725 -23.91 7.64 15.28
CA ASN A 725 -25.37 7.57 15.05
C ASN A 725 -26.08 6.51 15.92
N GLY A 726 -25.40 5.40 16.18
CA GLY A 726 -25.95 4.22 16.86
C GLY A 726 -24.92 3.10 16.87
N ASN A 727 -25.19 1.99 17.55
CA ASN A 727 -24.22 0.89 17.64
C ASN A 727 -24.51 -0.28 16.69
N VAL A 728 -25.69 -0.90 16.77
CA VAL A 728 -26.13 -1.96 15.85
C VAL A 728 -27.42 -1.52 15.14
N TYR A 729 -27.47 -1.58 13.81
CA TYR A 729 -28.68 -1.25 13.05
C TYR A 729 -29.04 -2.36 12.07
N ILE A 730 -30.32 -2.73 12.04
CA ILE A 730 -30.89 -3.75 11.14
C ILE A 730 -31.99 -3.11 10.28
N LEU A 731 -31.84 -3.15 8.96
CA LEU A 731 -32.80 -2.62 8.00
C LEU A 731 -33.35 -3.73 7.10
N GLY A 732 -34.64 -4.02 7.23
CA GLY A 732 -35.40 -4.85 6.29
C GLY A 732 -35.80 -4.05 5.05
N LEU A 733 -35.50 -4.56 3.86
CA LEU A 733 -35.84 -3.95 2.57
C LEU A 733 -36.74 -4.88 1.76
N SER A 734 -37.77 -4.34 1.11
CA SER A 734 -38.78 -5.13 0.38
C SER A 734 -38.20 -5.92 -0.81
N GLY A 735 -37.06 -5.49 -1.34
CA GLY A 735 -36.32 -6.19 -2.41
C GLY A 735 -35.43 -7.36 -1.95
N GLY A 736 -35.27 -7.60 -0.64
CA GLY A 736 -34.37 -8.64 -0.10
C GLY A 736 -34.97 -10.05 0.00
N GLY A 737 -36.19 -10.25 -0.52
CA GLY A 737 -36.96 -11.49 -0.34
C GLY A 737 -37.63 -11.61 1.03
N ALA A 738 -38.38 -12.69 1.25
CA ALA A 738 -39.29 -12.86 2.39
C ALA A 738 -38.62 -12.89 3.80
N ASN A 739 -37.29 -12.87 3.87
CA ASN A 739 -36.51 -12.85 5.12
C ASN A 739 -35.66 -11.59 5.27
N ALA A 740 -35.88 -10.53 4.47
CA ALA A 740 -34.99 -9.38 4.41
C ALA A 740 -34.80 -8.69 5.78
N GLY A 741 -33.58 -8.67 6.31
CA GLY A 741 -33.30 -8.09 7.64
C GLY A 741 -33.85 -8.90 8.82
N SER A 742 -34.27 -10.14 8.60
CA SER A 742 -34.99 -10.96 9.58
C SER A 742 -34.12 -12.08 10.19
N ASN A 743 -34.60 -12.71 11.26
CA ASN A 743 -34.01 -13.92 11.87
C ASN A 743 -32.52 -13.77 12.31
N ASN A 744 -32.09 -12.57 12.69
CA ASN A 744 -30.72 -12.32 13.18
C ASN A 744 -30.66 -12.44 14.71
N THR A 745 -29.58 -13.03 15.24
CA THR A 745 -29.33 -13.16 16.68
C THR A 745 -28.23 -12.21 17.12
N ILE A 746 -28.59 -11.22 17.95
CA ILE A 746 -27.64 -10.34 18.65
C ILE A 746 -27.60 -10.75 20.12
N GLY A 747 -26.53 -11.41 20.52
CA GLY A 747 -26.28 -11.79 21.91
C GLY A 747 -26.90 -13.13 22.34
N GLY A 748 -26.38 -13.65 23.44
CA GLY A 748 -26.85 -14.87 24.08
C GLY A 748 -26.55 -14.88 25.58
N ILE A 749 -27.06 -15.89 26.27
CA ILE A 749 -27.00 -16.03 27.73
C ILE A 749 -25.92 -17.03 28.20
N GLY A 750 -25.27 -17.74 27.27
CA GLY A 750 -24.12 -18.59 27.57
C GLY A 750 -22.84 -17.78 27.74
N ALA A 751 -21.79 -18.44 28.24
CA ALA A 751 -20.46 -17.85 28.39
C ALA A 751 -19.99 -17.22 27.06
N ASN A 752 -19.47 -15.99 27.14
CA ASN A 752 -18.98 -15.20 26.00
C ASN A 752 -20.00 -15.00 24.85
N GLN A 753 -21.31 -15.11 25.09
CA GLN A 753 -22.32 -14.78 24.06
C GLN A 753 -22.78 -13.31 24.14
N SER A 754 -22.59 -12.65 25.29
CA SER A 754 -22.97 -11.24 25.52
C SER A 754 -22.13 -10.28 24.67
N ASN A 755 -22.77 -9.35 23.95
CA ASN A 755 -22.08 -8.19 23.38
C ASN A 755 -22.14 -7.00 24.36
N ILE A 756 -21.15 -6.13 24.30
CA ILE A 756 -21.13 -4.82 24.98
C ILE A 756 -21.51 -3.77 23.94
N ILE A 757 -22.57 -3.01 24.18
CA ILE A 757 -23.19 -2.08 23.22
C ILE A 757 -23.51 -0.75 23.94
N ALA A 758 -22.62 0.23 23.83
CA ALA A 758 -22.68 1.42 24.68
C ALA A 758 -22.24 2.73 24.03
N TYR A 759 -22.56 3.84 24.68
CA TYR A 759 -22.00 5.17 24.41
C TYR A 759 -22.20 5.76 23.00
N SER A 760 -23.13 5.29 22.18
CA SER A 760 -23.43 5.96 20.90
C SER A 760 -23.92 7.40 21.15
N THR A 761 -23.44 8.37 20.35
CA THR A 761 -23.46 9.78 20.75
C THR A 761 -24.57 10.63 20.13
N ASN A 762 -25.24 10.15 19.09
CA ASN A 762 -26.19 10.91 18.24
C ASN A 762 -25.61 12.21 17.63
N THR A 763 -24.33 12.19 17.25
CA THR A 763 -23.59 13.35 16.70
C THR A 763 -23.08 13.14 15.27
N GLY A 764 -23.62 12.18 14.52
CA GLY A 764 -23.17 11.92 13.14
C GLY A 764 -23.80 12.89 12.15
N SER A 765 -23.05 13.24 11.11
CA SER A 765 -23.42 14.25 10.10
C SER A 765 -24.55 13.83 9.15
N ASN A 766 -25.10 12.63 9.31
CA ASN A 766 -26.24 12.13 8.55
C ASN A 766 -27.40 11.87 9.53
N GLY A 767 -28.17 12.93 9.81
CA GLY A 767 -29.31 12.94 10.75
C GLY A 767 -30.44 11.95 10.42
N SER A 768 -30.36 11.31 9.26
CA SER A 768 -31.22 10.22 8.83
C SER A 768 -31.23 9.00 9.78
N PHE A 769 -30.11 8.65 10.40
CA PHE A 769 -30.02 7.48 11.30
C PHE A 769 -30.14 7.86 12.80
N GLY A 770 -30.46 9.11 13.12
CA GLY A 770 -30.17 9.71 14.42
C GLY A 770 -31.23 9.49 15.50
N ASN A 771 -31.02 8.49 16.37
CA ASN A 771 -31.47 8.54 17.77
C ASN A 771 -30.34 8.23 18.78
N GLY A 772 -29.13 7.82 18.35
CA GLY A 772 -28.11 7.35 19.30
C GLY A 772 -28.49 6.03 19.98
N PHE A 773 -29.13 5.10 19.25
CA PHE A 773 -29.60 3.85 19.81
C PHE A 773 -28.47 2.85 20.11
N GLY A 774 -28.77 1.88 21.00
CA GLY A 774 -27.95 0.67 21.17
C GLY A 774 -28.15 -0.29 20.00
N ILE A 775 -29.35 -0.87 19.89
CA ILE A 775 -29.79 -1.69 18.75
C ILE A 775 -31.01 -1.01 18.11
N GLY A 776 -30.97 -0.71 16.82
CA GLY A 776 -32.10 -0.19 16.04
C GLY A 776 -32.58 -1.21 15.01
N VAL A 777 -33.90 -1.35 14.84
CA VAL A 777 -34.51 -2.18 13.79
C VAL A 777 -35.56 -1.37 13.04
N ALA A 778 -35.47 -1.33 11.73
CA ALA A 778 -36.45 -0.71 10.85
C ALA A 778 -36.79 -1.63 9.67
N ALA A 779 -37.98 -1.46 9.09
CA ALA A 779 -38.40 -2.22 7.92
C ALA A 779 -39.14 -1.34 6.91
N GLN A 780 -38.97 -1.62 5.62
CA GLN A 780 -39.69 -0.93 4.57
C GLN A 780 -41.18 -1.34 4.50
N ASP A 781 -41.53 -2.50 5.04
CA ASP A 781 -42.88 -3.04 5.16
C ASP A 781 -42.98 -3.99 6.39
N ASN A 782 -44.16 -4.52 6.68
CA ASN A 782 -44.41 -5.39 7.84
C ASN A 782 -44.00 -6.86 7.63
N THR A 783 -43.28 -7.18 6.55
CA THR A 783 -42.81 -8.54 6.23
C THR A 783 -41.29 -8.70 6.35
N ALA A 784 -40.57 -7.58 6.32
CA ALA A 784 -39.13 -7.51 6.53
C ALA A 784 -38.77 -7.11 7.98
N GLY A 785 -37.53 -7.34 8.43
CA GLY A 785 -37.05 -6.86 9.73
C GLY A 785 -37.63 -7.58 10.97
N ILE A 786 -38.14 -8.80 10.79
CA ILE A 786 -38.86 -9.57 11.84
C ILE A 786 -38.01 -10.68 12.46
N ASN A 787 -38.49 -11.28 13.56
CA ASN A 787 -37.86 -12.45 14.21
C ASN A 787 -36.39 -12.22 14.65
N ASN A 788 -35.98 -10.98 14.87
CA ASN A 788 -34.64 -10.64 15.33
C ASN A 788 -34.56 -10.80 16.88
N LEU A 789 -33.60 -11.61 17.33
CA LEU A 789 -33.43 -12.07 18.70
C LEU A 789 -32.39 -11.22 19.43
N PHE A 790 -32.79 -10.55 20.52
CA PHE A 790 -31.92 -9.71 21.34
C PHE A 790 -31.90 -10.18 22.79
N ARG A 791 -30.81 -10.81 23.24
CA ARG A 791 -30.74 -11.36 24.61
C ARG A 791 -29.34 -11.36 25.19
N GLY A 792 -29.23 -11.19 26.50
CA GLY A 792 -27.96 -11.29 27.25
C GLY A 792 -26.91 -10.20 26.94
N ASN A 793 -27.19 -9.25 26.04
CA ASN A 793 -26.29 -8.13 25.76
C ASN A 793 -26.21 -7.16 26.95
N LYS A 794 -25.06 -6.51 27.11
CA LYS A 794 -24.90 -5.32 27.95
C LYS A 794 -25.16 -4.08 27.11
N ILE A 795 -26.33 -3.49 27.25
CA ILE A 795 -26.76 -2.29 26.51
C ILE A 795 -26.93 -1.14 27.51
N PHE A 796 -26.06 -0.14 27.48
CA PHE A 796 -26.06 0.94 28.48
C PHE A 796 -25.43 2.23 27.95
N CYS A 797 -25.78 3.38 28.54
CA CYS A 797 -25.22 4.70 28.23
C CYS A 797 -25.26 5.12 26.74
N ASN A 798 -26.10 4.51 25.92
CA ASN A 798 -26.39 5.00 24.56
C ASN A 798 -27.22 6.29 24.65
N ALA A 799 -27.02 7.28 23.78
CA ALA A 799 -27.73 8.57 23.86
C ALA A 799 -29.26 8.48 23.67
N GLY A 800 -29.75 7.41 23.03
CA GLY A 800 -31.17 7.11 22.84
C GLY A 800 -31.63 5.84 23.54
N LEU A 801 -32.57 5.14 22.90
CA LEU A 801 -33.11 3.88 23.41
C LEU A 801 -32.08 2.74 23.33
N GLY A 802 -32.11 1.83 24.30
CA GLY A 802 -31.26 0.63 24.27
C GLY A 802 -31.64 -0.29 23.11
N ILE A 803 -32.94 -0.48 22.88
CA ILE A 803 -33.50 -1.15 21.71
C ILE A 803 -34.58 -0.23 21.13
N ASP A 804 -34.40 0.18 19.87
CA ASP A 804 -35.34 0.97 19.10
C ASP A 804 -35.99 0.11 18.00
N LEU A 805 -37.31 -0.06 18.07
CA LEU A 805 -38.10 -0.78 17.05
C LEU A 805 -39.00 0.16 16.24
N ASN A 806 -39.21 1.40 16.72
CA ASN A 806 -40.23 2.33 16.24
C ASN A 806 -39.56 3.46 15.43
N PHE A 807 -38.72 3.06 14.47
CA PHE A 807 -37.87 3.99 13.71
C PHE A 807 -38.50 4.36 12.36
N ALA A 808 -38.59 5.66 12.05
CA ALA A 808 -39.05 6.12 10.74
C ALA A 808 -37.97 5.86 9.67
N THR A 809 -38.32 5.19 8.57
CA THR A 809 -37.33 4.81 7.54
C THR A 809 -36.85 6.01 6.72
N VAL A 810 -35.52 6.08 6.53
CA VAL A 810 -34.82 7.11 5.73
C VAL A 810 -35.21 7.06 4.24
N PHE A 811 -35.44 5.86 3.72
CA PHE A 811 -35.51 5.59 2.29
C PHE A 811 -36.92 5.77 1.68
N GLY A 812 -37.74 6.65 2.27
CA GLY A 812 -38.96 7.18 1.67
C GLY A 812 -39.98 6.13 1.23
N GLY A 813 -40.75 5.57 2.17
CA GLY A 813 -41.97 4.81 1.82
C GLY A 813 -42.43 3.75 2.80
N GLY A 814 -41.68 3.45 3.87
CA GLY A 814 -42.00 2.38 4.80
C GLY A 814 -42.46 2.83 6.19
N ASN A 815 -43.71 2.48 6.53
CA ASN A 815 -44.25 2.51 7.90
C ASN A 815 -43.91 1.22 8.68
N GLY A 816 -42.93 0.42 8.21
CA GLY A 816 -42.64 -0.91 8.74
C GLY A 816 -41.91 -0.86 10.07
N ILE A 817 -42.44 -1.56 11.08
CA ILE A 817 -41.99 -1.47 12.46
C ILE A 817 -41.10 -2.69 12.78
N GLY A 818 -39.92 -2.47 13.34
CA GLY A 818 -38.96 -3.52 13.65
C GLY A 818 -39.55 -4.60 14.56
N ASN A 819 -39.30 -5.89 14.26
CA ASN A 819 -39.92 -7.01 14.95
C ASN A 819 -41.47 -6.91 15.06
N ASN A 820 -42.13 -6.26 14.10
CA ASN A 820 -43.57 -5.96 14.11
C ASN A 820 -44.04 -5.27 15.41
N SER A 821 -43.26 -4.31 15.92
CA SER A 821 -43.56 -3.54 17.15
C SER A 821 -43.71 -4.42 18.41
N LYS A 822 -43.05 -5.59 18.44
CA LYS A 822 -43.20 -6.61 19.50
C LYS A 822 -43.37 -5.98 20.89
N THR A 823 -44.58 -6.14 21.45
CA THR A 823 -44.98 -5.50 22.71
C THR A 823 -44.00 -5.82 23.82
N ALA A 824 -43.52 -4.80 24.52
CA ALA A 824 -42.69 -4.95 25.71
C ALA A 824 -43.53 -5.53 26.87
N PRO A 825 -42.92 -6.27 27.81
CA PRO A 825 -43.61 -6.69 29.03
C PRO A 825 -43.89 -5.46 29.91
N ALA A 826 -44.71 -5.61 30.95
CA ALA A 826 -44.79 -4.62 32.03
C ALA A 826 -44.03 -5.15 33.26
N ILE A 827 -43.23 -4.32 33.91
CA ILE A 827 -42.69 -4.60 35.25
C ILE A 827 -43.71 -4.05 36.25
N THR A 828 -44.18 -4.88 37.19
CA THR A 828 -45.15 -4.49 38.22
C THR A 828 -44.53 -4.35 39.60
N ALA A 829 -43.46 -5.10 39.91
CA ALA A 829 -42.67 -4.90 41.11
C ALA A 829 -41.19 -5.26 40.91
N VAL A 830 -40.33 -4.56 41.65
CA VAL A 830 -38.90 -4.84 41.79
C VAL A 830 -38.61 -4.95 43.28
N SER A 831 -37.94 -6.04 43.67
CA SER A 831 -37.36 -6.23 44.99
C SER A 831 -35.86 -6.51 44.86
N SER A 832 -35.15 -6.57 45.99
CA SER A 832 -33.72 -6.92 46.00
C SER A 832 -33.41 -8.32 45.47
N THR A 833 -34.39 -9.24 45.41
CA THR A 833 -34.19 -10.65 45.02
C THR A 833 -35.12 -11.12 43.92
N SER A 834 -36.02 -10.27 43.41
CA SER A 834 -36.94 -10.64 42.33
C SER A 834 -37.43 -9.43 41.55
N THR A 835 -37.74 -9.67 40.28
CA THR A 835 -38.50 -8.74 39.43
C THR A 835 -39.73 -9.48 38.93
N THR A 836 -40.91 -8.86 39.05
CA THR A 836 -42.18 -9.44 38.62
C THR A 836 -42.92 -8.50 37.67
N GLY A 837 -43.84 -9.06 36.89
CA GLY A 837 -44.53 -8.31 35.86
C GLY A 837 -45.62 -9.09 35.15
N SER A 838 -46.23 -8.46 34.15
CA SER A 838 -47.18 -9.07 33.24
C SER A 838 -46.66 -9.08 31.80
N GLY A 839 -47.23 -9.97 30.97
CA GLY A 839 -46.86 -10.15 29.58
C GLY A 839 -47.74 -11.17 28.86
N THR A 840 -47.45 -11.46 27.60
CA THR A 840 -48.19 -12.47 26.82
C THR A 840 -47.75 -13.88 27.20
N ASN A 841 -48.71 -14.76 27.47
CA ASN A 841 -48.45 -16.14 27.90
C ASN A 841 -47.57 -16.92 26.88
N GLY A 842 -46.55 -17.63 27.37
CA GLY A 842 -45.60 -18.38 26.55
C GLY A 842 -44.41 -17.60 26.00
N GLU A 843 -44.37 -16.27 26.16
CA GLU A 843 -43.18 -15.47 25.82
C GLU A 843 -42.08 -15.64 26.89
N THR A 844 -40.82 -15.51 26.48
CA THR A 844 -39.68 -15.46 27.40
C THR A 844 -39.35 -14.02 27.74
N ILE A 845 -39.39 -13.68 29.03
CA ILE A 845 -38.97 -12.36 29.53
C ILE A 845 -37.49 -12.43 29.92
N HIS A 846 -36.71 -11.48 29.45
CA HIS A 846 -35.31 -11.28 29.83
C HIS A 846 -35.20 -10.01 30.69
N VAL A 847 -34.69 -10.13 31.91
CA VAL A 847 -34.61 -9.04 32.89
C VAL A 847 -33.16 -8.60 33.08
N TYR A 848 -32.97 -7.28 33.19
CA TYR A 848 -31.69 -6.63 33.34
C TYR A 848 -31.78 -5.55 34.44
N SER A 849 -30.62 -5.13 34.94
CA SER A 849 -30.44 -3.89 35.71
C SER A 849 -29.60 -2.90 34.91
N ASN A 850 -29.79 -1.61 35.16
CA ASN A 850 -28.93 -0.55 34.66
C ASN A 850 -28.57 0.37 35.84
N VAL A 851 -27.29 0.39 36.23
CA VAL A 851 -26.80 1.18 37.36
C VAL A 851 -25.87 2.29 36.92
N THR A 852 -25.22 2.15 35.77
CA THR A 852 -24.26 3.12 35.25
C THR A 852 -24.95 4.30 34.55
N CYS A 853 -26.15 4.14 33.98
CA CYS A 853 -26.86 5.22 33.26
C CYS A 853 -28.38 5.27 33.52
N THR A 854 -28.97 6.45 33.29
CA THR A 854 -30.36 6.79 33.65
C THR A 854 -31.42 6.48 32.59
N THR A 855 -31.03 6.03 31.40
CA THR A 855 -31.91 5.78 30.24
C THR A 855 -32.43 4.33 30.18
N CYS A 856 -33.55 4.11 29.48
CA CYS A 856 -34.20 2.79 29.40
C CYS A 856 -33.41 1.76 28.56
N GLN A 857 -32.50 1.06 29.24
CA GLN A 857 -31.51 0.14 28.68
C GLN A 857 -31.24 -1.00 29.70
N GLY A 858 -30.35 -1.95 29.40
CA GLY A 858 -30.09 -3.12 30.24
C GLY A 858 -28.61 -3.50 30.26
N GLU A 859 -27.90 -3.14 31.32
CA GLU A 859 -26.45 -3.28 31.47
C GLU A 859 -26.04 -4.68 31.96
N THR A 860 -26.69 -5.15 33.03
CA THR A 860 -26.37 -6.43 33.68
C THR A 860 -27.58 -7.35 33.61
N TYR A 861 -27.42 -8.49 32.94
CA TYR A 861 -28.45 -9.53 32.82
C TYR A 861 -28.70 -10.22 34.16
N LEU A 862 -29.95 -10.18 34.64
CA LEU A 862 -30.36 -10.75 35.93
C LEU A 862 -30.99 -12.14 35.81
N GLY A 863 -31.57 -12.47 34.65
CA GLY A 863 -32.17 -13.77 34.38
C GLY A 863 -33.35 -13.72 33.42
N SER A 864 -34.05 -14.85 33.29
CA SER A 864 -35.23 -14.97 32.42
C SER A 864 -36.29 -15.91 32.98
N ALA A 865 -37.55 -15.66 32.62
CA ALA A 865 -38.69 -16.51 32.94
C ALA A 865 -39.66 -16.58 31.76
N VAL A 866 -40.38 -17.69 31.62
CA VAL A 866 -41.49 -17.80 30.66
C VAL A 866 -42.76 -17.28 31.32
N VAL A 867 -43.54 -16.47 30.61
CA VAL A 867 -44.83 -15.96 31.12
C VAL A 867 -45.82 -17.11 31.23
N ALA A 868 -46.41 -17.29 32.42
CA ALA A 868 -47.44 -18.29 32.69
C ALA A 868 -48.65 -17.62 33.36
N GLY A 869 -49.86 -17.82 32.80
CA GLY A 869 -51.08 -17.19 33.31
C GLY A 869 -51.08 -15.65 33.16
N GLY A 870 -50.31 -15.11 32.22
CA GLY A 870 -50.16 -13.67 31.99
C GLY A 870 -49.20 -12.94 32.94
N VAL A 871 -48.59 -13.66 33.89
CA VAL A 871 -47.66 -13.13 34.90
C VAL A 871 -46.28 -13.80 34.73
N TRP A 872 -45.23 -13.09 35.14
CA TRP A 872 -43.87 -13.64 35.17
C TRP A 872 -43.12 -13.18 36.43
N THR A 873 -42.08 -13.93 36.80
CA THR A 873 -41.20 -13.63 37.94
C THR A 873 -39.80 -14.14 37.63
N VAL A 874 -38.81 -13.25 37.69
CA VAL A 874 -37.39 -13.61 37.64
C VAL A 874 -36.80 -13.39 39.03
N THR A 875 -36.43 -14.49 39.69
CA THR A 875 -35.66 -14.46 40.95
C THR A 875 -34.18 -14.25 40.61
N HIS A 876 -33.53 -13.34 41.32
CA HIS A 876 -32.11 -13.04 41.18
C HIS A 876 -31.43 -12.97 42.56
N VAL A 877 -30.10 -13.12 42.57
CA VAL A 877 -29.29 -12.99 43.80
C VAL A 877 -29.43 -11.57 44.33
N SER A 878 -29.36 -11.36 45.65
CA SER A 878 -29.48 -10.02 46.24
C SER A 878 -28.40 -9.06 45.75
N VAL A 879 -28.68 -8.33 44.68
CA VAL A 879 -27.77 -7.33 44.14
C VAL A 879 -28.01 -6.02 44.91
N ALA A 880 -26.94 -5.37 45.34
CA ALA A 880 -26.99 -4.01 45.87
C ALA A 880 -27.20 -3.03 44.70
N VAL A 881 -28.39 -3.06 44.12
CA VAL A 881 -28.77 -2.33 42.90
C VAL A 881 -29.90 -1.35 43.23
N PRO A 882 -29.74 -0.04 42.98
CA PRO A 882 -30.86 0.90 43.02
C PRO A 882 -31.91 0.49 41.98
N SER A 883 -33.17 0.83 42.26
CA SER A 883 -34.41 0.19 41.77
C SER A 883 -34.74 0.25 40.26
N ASN A 884 -33.75 0.40 39.38
CA ASN A 884 -33.90 0.57 37.94
C ASN A 884 -33.67 -0.74 37.17
N ASN A 885 -34.67 -1.62 37.21
CA ASN A 885 -34.69 -2.83 36.38
C ASN A 885 -35.44 -2.59 35.07
N SER A 886 -34.96 -3.26 34.02
CA SER A 886 -35.54 -3.26 32.69
C SER A 886 -35.81 -4.68 32.21
N ALA A 887 -36.74 -4.83 31.26
CA ALA A 887 -37.12 -6.14 30.73
C ALA A 887 -37.51 -6.08 29.25
N THR A 888 -37.15 -7.13 28.51
CA THR A 888 -37.62 -7.39 27.13
C THR A 888 -38.43 -8.69 27.08
N ALA A 889 -39.31 -8.82 26.10
CA ALA A 889 -40.09 -10.02 25.82
C ALA A 889 -39.73 -10.58 24.44
N THR A 890 -39.46 -11.89 24.38
CA THR A 890 -39.14 -12.64 23.17
C THR A 890 -40.24 -13.68 22.91
N ASN A 891 -40.80 -13.68 21.70
CA ASN A 891 -41.84 -14.62 21.31
C ASN A 891 -41.27 -15.97 20.79
N GLY A 892 -42.15 -16.94 20.51
CA GLY A 892 -41.75 -18.25 19.98
C GLY A 892 -41.11 -18.22 18.58
N THR A 893 -41.26 -17.12 17.83
CA THR A 893 -40.57 -16.89 16.54
C THR A 893 -39.29 -16.05 16.70
N GLN A 894 -38.79 -15.90 17.93
CA GLN A 894 -37.55 -15.20 18.30
C GLN A 894 -37.56 -13.66 18.20
N GLY A 895 -38.68 -13.05 17.77
CA GLY A 895 -38.84 -11.59 17.75
C GLY A 895 -38.85 -11.01 19.17
N THR A 896 -37.97 -10.04 19.42
CA THR A 896 -37.76 -9.41 20.73
C THR A 896 -38.25 -7.96 20.79
N SER A 897 -38.85 -7.56 21.91
CA SER A 897 -39.36 -6.22 22.17
C SER A 897 -38.29 -5.15 22.44
N GLN A 898 -38.71 -3.88 22.50
CA GLN A 898 -37.97 -2.84 23.21
C GLN A 898 -37.87 -3.14 24.71
N PHE A 899 -37.01 -2.41 25.43
CA PHE A 899 -37.01 -2.43 26.89
C PHE A 899 -38.27 -1.75 27.45
N THR A 900 -38.92 -2.43 28.37
CA THR A 900 -39.71 -1.77 29.44
C THR A 900 -38.77 -1.44 30.59
N CYS A 901 -39.03 -0.38 31.34
CA CYS A 901 -38.23 -0.02 32.51
C CYS A 901 -39.11 0.41 33.68
N ASN A 902 -38.83 -0.12 34.87
CA ASN A 902 -39.34 0.44 36.11
C ASN A 902 -38.30 1.42 36.66
N PHE A 903 -38.34 2.67 36.18
CA PHE A 903 -37.60 3.73 36.84
C PHE A 903 -38.36 4.17 38.08
N VAL A 904 -37.79 3.90 39.24
CA VAL A 904 -38.10 4.72 40.41
C VAL A 904 -37.23 5.97 40.25
N LEU A 905 -37.72 6.92 39.47
CA LEU A 905 -37.14 8.26 39.43
C LEU A 905 -37.19 8.84 40.86
N PRO A 906 -36.04 9.14 41.50
CA PRO A 906 -36.07 10.15 42.55
C PRO A 906 -36.60 11.45 41.91
N VAL A 907 -37.41 12.21 42.65
CA VAL A 907 -38.16 13.36 42.12
C VAL A 907 -37.27 14.27 41.26
N GLU A 908 -37.69 14.44 40.00
CA GLU A 908 -36.92 15.19 39.02
C GLU A 908 -37.25 16.69 39.14
N LEU A 909 -36.33 17.38 39.81
CA LEU A 909 -36.30 18.84 39.93
C LEU A 909 -35.91 19.44 38.57
N ILE A 910 -36.89 19.90 37.77
CA ILE A 910 -36.68 20.56 36.47
C ILE A 910 -35.71 21.74 36.61
N SER A 911 -35.90 22.55 37.65
CA SER A 911 -35.02 23.69 37.91
C SER A 911 -35.09 24.11 39.36
N PHE A 912 -33.97 24.63 39.87
CA PHE A 912 -33.93 25.45 41.07
C PHE A 912 -33.01 26.64 40.78
N LYS A 913 -33.53 27.85 40.96
CA LYS A 913 -32.84 29.12 40.71
C LYS A 913 -33.04 30.02 41.92
N ALA A 914 -31.98 30.70 42.33
CA ALA A 914 -32.04 31.77 43.30
C ALA A 914 -31.49 33.05 42.66
N LYS A 915 -32.13 34.20 42.88
CA LYS A 915 -31.67 35.51 42.40
C LYS A 915 -31.85 36.57 43.49
N ALA A 916 -30.99 37.58 43.49
CA ALA A 916 -31.22 38.78 44.28
C ALA A 916 -32.34 39.62 43.65
N LEU A 917 -33.21 40.18 44.49
CA LEU A 917 -34.21 41.18 44.15
C LEU A 917 -34.12 42.27 45.24
N GLY A 918 -33.28 43.27 45.00
CA GLY A 918 -32.87 44.20 46.05
C GLY A 918 -32.12 43.47 47.16
N ASN A 919 -32.58 43.61 48.40
CA ASN A 919 -32.06 42.94 49.59
C ASN A 919 -32.74 41.59 49.90
N VAL A 920 -33.53 41.03 48.98
CA VAL A 920 -34.26 39.75 49.15
C VAL A 920 -33.69 38.69 48.20
N ALA A 921 -33.52 37.44 48.64
CA ALA A 921 -33.25 36.33 47.74
C ALA A 921 -34.56 35.66 47.31
N LEU A 922 -34.87 35.71 46.01
CA LEU A 922 -36.03 35.03 45.45
C LEU A 922 -35.62 33.66 44.91
N LEU A 923 -36.12 32.61 45.54
CA LEU A 923 -35.87 31.21 45.21
C LEU A 923 -37.08 30.64 44.48
N ASN A 924 -36.88 30.16 43.27
CA ASN A 924 -37.90 29.54 42.44
C ASN A 924 -37.45 28.13 42.02
N TRP A 925 -38.36 27.16 42.13
CA TRP A 925 -38.12 25.81 41.61
C TRP A 925 -39.37 25.18 41.01
N SER A 926 -39.14 24.15 40.21
CA SER A 926 -40.18 23.40 39.53
C SER A 926 -39.84 21.91 39.54
N THR A 927 -40.82 21.06 39.85
CA THR A 927 -40.75 19.60 39.74
C THR A 927 -41.41 19.16 38.43
N ALA A 928 -40.90 18.11 37.75
CA ALA A 928 -41.58 17.53 36.60
C ALA A 928 -42.80 16.70 37.03
N MET A 929 -42.60 15.95 38.09
CA MET A 929 -43.56 15.12 38.79
C MET A 929 -43.07 14.94 40.23
N GLU A 930 -43.98 14.69 41.16
CA GLU A 930 -43.65 14.35 42.55
C GLU A 930 -44.16 12.95 42.86
N LYS A 931 -43.49 12.24 43.76
CA LYS A 931 -43.94 10.93 44.23
C LYS A 931 -43.70 10.84 45.72
N ASN A 932 -44.78 10.78 46.49
CA ASN A 932 -44.78 10.78 47.94
C ASN A 932 -43.95 11.93 48.57
N ASN A 933 -43.81 13.08 47.91
CA ASN A 933 -43.07 14.22 48.43
C ASN A 933 -43.85 14.88 49.59
N ALA A 934 -43.27 14.92 50.79
CA ALA A 934 -43.88 15.54 51.95
C ALA A 934 -43.54 17.04 52.04
N ALA A 935 -42.28 17.43 51.81
CA ALA A 935 -41.85 18.83 51.87
C ALA A 935 -40.52 19.11 51.17
N PHE A 936 -40.36 20.33 50.68
CA PHE A 936 -39.06 20.95 50.45
C PHE A 936 -38.68 21.80 51.65
N VAL A 937 -37.54 21.52 52.27
CA VAL A 937 -36.87 22.38 53.25
C VAL A 937 -35.87 23.26 52.51
N ILE A 938 -35.97 24.56 52.70
CA ILE A 938 -35.08 25.55 52.10
C ILE A 938 -33.93 25.79 53.07
N GLU A 939 -32.71 25.58 52.62
CA GLU A 939 -31.51 25.79 53.43
C GLU A 939 -30.58 26.84 52.81
N ARG A 940 -29.93 27.65 53.65
CA ARG A 940 -28.90 28.62 53.22
C ARG A 940 -27.57 28.44 53.95
N SER A 941 -26.50 28.99 53.40
CA SER A 941 -25.15 28.90 53.94
C SER A 941 -24.30 30.12 53.56
N LYS A 942 -23.33 30.48 54.43
CA LYS A 942 -22.30 31.50 54.15
C LYS A 942 -21.07 30.94 53.44
N ASP A 943 -20.82 29.64 53.53
CA ASP A 943 -19.57 28.99 53.10
C ASP A 943 -19.77 27.82 52.11
N GLY A 944 -21.03 27.51 51.80
CA GLY A 944 -21.41 26.40 50.92
C GLY A 944 -21.23 25.02 51.54
N LYS A 945 -20.96 24.93 52.86
CA LYS A 945 -20.70 23.67 53.59
C LYS A 945 -21.64 23.48 54.76
N THR A 946 -21.73 24.48 55.64
CA THR A 946 -22.64 24.45 56.79
C THR A 946 -23.93 25.17 56.43
N PHE A 947 -25.02 24.42 56.38
CA PHE A 947 -26.34 24.89 55.98
C PHE A 947 -27.28 25.00 57.18
N GLU A 948 -28.05 26.10 57.25
CA GLU A 948 -29.15 26.30 58.18
C GLU A 948 -30.49 26.27 57.43
N SER A 949 -31.52 25.70 58.05
CA SER A 949 -32.88 25.73 57.50
C SER A 949 -33.52 27.10 57.74
N ILE A 950 -34.07 27.71 56.69
CA ILE A 950 -34.73 29.01 56.72
C ILE A 950 -36.23 28.96 56.43
N GLY A 951 -36.74 27.79 56.05
CA GLY A 951 -38.18 27.59 55.84
C GLY A 951 -38.48 26.24 55.21
N ASN A 952 -39.77 25.96 55.04
CA ASN A 952 -40.25 24.82 54.29
C ASN A 952 -41.44 25.20 53.40
N LYS A 953 -41.68 24.37 52.37
CA LYS A 953 -42.90 24.35 51.58
C LYS A 953 -43.38 22.91 51.52
N ALA A 954 -44.66 22.68 51.83
CA ALA A 954 -45.25 21.35 51.69
C ALA A 954 -45.18 20.89 50.24
N GLY A 955 -44.83 19.62 50.03
CA GLY A 955 -44.93 18.96 48.74
C GLY A 955 -46.39 18.65 48.40
N GLN A 956 -46.67 18.34 47.14
CA GLN A 956 -48.02 17.96 46.68
C GLN A 956 -48.25 16.44 46.75
N GLY A 957 -47.44 15.70 47.52
CA GLY A 957 -47.51 14.25 47.62
C GLY A 957 -47.07 13.58 46.33
N THR A 958 -48.03 13.07 45.55
CA THR A 958 -47.76 12.45 44.25
C THR A 958 -48.47 13.24 43.14
N THR A 959 -47.70 13.86 42.26
CA THR A 959 -48.19 14.62 41.09
C THR A 959 -47.58 14.05 39.82
N LEU A 960 -48.34 14.06 38.71
CA LEU A 960 -47.88 13.61 37.39
C LEU A 960 -47.75 14.79 36.40
N SER A 961 -47.62 16.00 36.93
CA SER A 961 -47.62 17.26 36.20
C SER A 961 -46.71 18.27 36.90
N VAL A 962 -46.18 19.22 36.12
CA VAL A 962 -45.25 20.23 36.63
C VAL A 962 -45.86 21.03 37.78
N THR A 963 -45.19 21.03 38.93
CA THR A 963 -45.53 21.87 40.08
C THR A 963 -44.47 22.96 40.24
N ASN A 964 -44.89 24.22 40.40
CA ASN A 964 -43.99 25.36 40.60
C ASN A 964 -44.08 25.85 42.05
N TYR A 965 -42.93 26.26 42.59
CA TYR A 965 -42.78 26.71 43.97
C TYR A 965 -41.90 27.96 44.05
N GLU A 966 -42.25 28.84 44.98
CA GLU A 966 -41.48 30.06 45.29
C GLU A 966 -41.29 30.22 46.80
N PHE A 967 -40.11 30.73 47.17
CA PHE A 967 -39.73 31.12 48.53
C PHE A 967 -38.89 32.41 48.48
N ALA A 968 -39.09 33.32 49.43
CA ALA A 968 -38.29 34.54 49.57
C ALA A 968 -37.50 34.50 50.89
N ASP A 969 -36.18 34.62 50.82
CA ASP A 969 -35.35 34.97 51.97
C ASP A 969 -35.28 36.48 52.07
N GLU A 970 -36.12 37.06 52.93
CA GLU A 970 -36.24 38.51 53.14
C GLU A 970 -35.06 39.11 53.94
N HIS A 971 -34.25 38.26 54.58
CA HIS A 971 -33.13 38.66 55.43
C HIS A 971 -31.86 37.85 55.08
N PRO A 972 -31.42 37.87 53.81
CA PRO A 972 -30.22 37.16 53.38
C PRO A 972 -28.97 37.82 53.99
N TYR A 973 -27.84 37.14 53.94
CA TYR A 973 -26.58 37.80 54.31
C TYR A 973 -26.16 38.78 53.21
N ASN A 974 -25.75 39.99 53.59
CA ASN A 974 -25.29 41.06 52.68
C ASN A 974 -23.89 40.75 52.09
N THR A 975 -23.77 39.63 51.38
CA THR A 975 -22.55 39.08 50.77
C THR A 975 -22.95 37.97 49.78
N LEU A 976 -22.05 37.05 49.45
CA LEU A 976 -22.36 35.81 48.74
C LEU A 976 -23.08 34.82 49.66
N VAL A 977 -24.26 34.37 49.26
CA VAL A 977 -25.10 33.40 49.99
C VAL A 977 -25.37 32.18 49.12
N TYR A 978 -25.25 31.00 49.70
CA TYR A 978 -25.49 29.73 49.02
C TYR A 978 -26.82 29.14 49.50
N TYR A 979 -27.70 28.77 48.57
CA TYR A 979 -29.00 28.15 48.84
C TYR A 979 -29.07 26.74 48.26
N ARG A 980 -29.80 25.85 48.93
CA ARG A 980 -30.20 24.54 48.39
C ARG A 980 -31.58 24.13 48.90
N LEU A 981 -32.21 23.21 48.19
CA LEU A 981 -33.40 22.51 48.65
C LEU A 981 -32.99 21.16 49.23
N LYS A 982 -33.62 20.79 50.34
CA LYS A 982 -33.65 19.43 50.87
C LYS A 982 -35.09 18.92 50.74
N GLN A 983 -35.33 18.04 49.79
CA GLN A 983 -36.60 17.36 49.69
C GLN A 983 -36.71 16.29 50.79
N ILE A 984 -37.93 16.07 51.30
CA ILE A 984 -38.27 15.03 52.26
C ILE A 984 -39.51 14.31 51.75
N ASP A 985 -39.43 13.00 51.58
CA ASP A 985 -40.56 12.15 51.18
C ASP A 985 -41.36 11.68 52.42
N ILE A 986 -42.57 11.15 52.21
CA ILE A 986 -43.51 10.72 53.28
C ILE A 986 -42.92 9.61 54.18
N ASP A 987 -41.96 8.83 53.67
CA ASP A 987 -41.23 7.81 54.45
C ASP A 987 -40.04 8.39 55.27
N GLY A 988 -39.79 9.70 55.17
CA GLY A 988 -38.72 10.40 55.87
C GLY A 988 -37.36 10.35 55.16
N THR A 989 -37.25 9.73 53.98
CA THR A 989 -36.05 9.83 53.14
C THR A 989 -35.87 11.26 52.61
N SER A 990 -34.62 11.67 52.36
CA SER A 990 -34.33 13.04 51.93
C SER A 990 -33.21 13.14 50.89
N THR A 991 -33.42 13.96 49.87
CA THR A 991 -32.47 14.26 48.78
C THR A 991 -32.20 15.77 48.72
N TYR A 992 -31.07 16.18 48.12
CA TYR A 992 -30.68 17.59 48.02
C TYR A 992 -30.57 18.05 46.57
N SER A 993 -30.92 19.31 46.30
CA SER A 993 -30.67 19.96 45.01
C SER A 993 -29.19 20.31 44.80
N SER A 994 -28.85 20.77 43.60
CA SER A 994 -27.65 21.59 43.41
C SER A 994 -27.72 22.88 44.24
N ILE A 995 -26.55 23.41 44.59
CA ILE A 995 -26.42 24.67 45.34
C ILE A 995 -26.49 25.84 44.36
N GLN A 996 -27.29 26.86 44.68
CA GLN A 996 -27.39 28.13 43.95
C GLN A 996 -26.74 29.24 44.76
N ALA A 997 -25.83 30.00 44.15
CA ALA A 997 -25.15 31.12 44.81
C ALA A 997 -25.78 32.45 44.38
N VAL A 998 -26.09 33.31 45.34
CA VAL A 998 -26.66 34.67 45.13
C VAL A 998 -25.73 35.68 45.78
N TYR A 999 -25.37 36.73 45.04
CA TYR A 999 -24.51 37.81 45.53
C TYR A 999 -25.34 39.07 45.76
N PHE A 1000 -25.18 39.68 46.93
CA PHE A 1000 -25.79 40.95 47.29
C PHE A 1000 -24.73 42.06 47.31
N GLU A 1001 -24.87 43.06 46.43
CA GLU A 1001 -23.98 44.23 46.38
C GLU A 1001 -24.26 45.22 47.52
N SER A 1002 -23.21 45.87 48.03
CA SER A 1002 -23.33 46.88 49.10
C SER A 1002 -24.02 48.16 48.58
N ALA A 1003 -24.89 48.73 49.41
CA ALA A 1003 -25.77 49.86 49.07
C ALA A 1003 -25.05 51.09 48.47
N THR A 1004 -25.76 51.80 47.60
CA THR A 1004 -25.40 53.14 47.11
C THR A 1004 -26.33 54.21 47.69
N ASP A 1005 -25.83 55.44 47.81
CA ASP A 1005 -26.49 56.54 48.54
C ASP A 1005 -27.81 57.04 47.94
N VAL A 1006 -28.04 56.84 46.64
CA VAL A 1006 -29.23 57.34 45.92
C VAL A 1006 -29.72 56.31 44.91
N TYR A 1007 -30.99 55.94 45.03
CA TYR A 1007 -31.68 55.00 44.14
C TYR A 1007 -32.88 55.67 43.46
N LEU A 1008 -33.14 55.34 42.19
CA LEU A 1008 -34.19 55.93 41.36
C LEU A 1008 -35.05 54.83 40.75
N PHE A 1009 -36.37 54.84 40.98
CA PHE A 1009 -37.28 53.86 40.40
C PHE A 1009 -38.73 54.38 40.26
N PRO A 1010 -39.54 53.84 39.34
CA PRO A 1010 -39.12 53.03 38.20
C PRO A 1010 -38.21 53.86 37.28
N ASN A 1011 -37.22 53.23 36.64
CA ASN A 1011 -36.43 53.85 35.58
C ASN A 1011 -36.20 52.78 34.50
N PRO A 1012 -36.86 52.86 33.34
CA PRO A 1012 -37.69 53.96 32.85
C PRO A 1012 -38.97 54.22 33.65
N ALA A 1013 -39.46 55.46 33.62
CA ALA A 1013 -40.65 55.95 34.33
C ALA A 1013 -41.75 56.40 33.34
N THR A 1014 -43.00 56.44 33.79
CA THR A 1014 -44.14 57.01 33.04
C THR A 1014 -44.72 58.21 33.79
N ASP A 1015 -45.42 57.97 34.90
CA ASP A 1015 -46.22 58.98 35.60
C ASP A 1015 -45.45 59.63 36.75
N GLU A 1016 -44.58 58.88 37.42
CA GLU A 1016 -43.76 59.36 38.54
C GLU A 1016 -42.40 58.67 38.64
N LEU A 1017 -41.44 59.37 39.26
CA LEU A 1017 -40.12 58.85 39.64
C LEU A 1017 -39.94 58.97 41.16
N ASN A 1018 -39.69 57.84 41.82
CA ASN A 1018 -39.34 57.78 43.23
C ASN A 1018 -37.82 57.80 43.42
N ILE A 1019 -37.36 58.67 44.31
CA ILE A 1019 -35.97 58.90 44.70
C ILE A 1019 -35.83 58.43 46.13
N VAL A 1020 -34.99 57.42 46.37
CA VAL A 1020 -34.66 56.97 47.72
C VAL A 1020 -33.24 57.40 48.07
N LEU A 1021 -33.09 58.08 49.20
CA LEU A 1021 -31.84 58.59 49.74
C LEU A 1021 -31.44 57.76 50.96
N ASN A 1022 -30.31 57.06 50.86
CA ASN A 1022 -29.69 56.34 51.97
C ASN A 1022 -28.70 57.25 52.72
N SER A 1023 -29.14 58.47 53.06
CA SER A 1023 -28.31 59.52 53.64
C SER A 1023 -29.18 60.55 54.37
N ASP A 1024 -28.80 60.91 55.60
CA ASP A 1024 -29.49 61.93 56.42
C ASP A 1024 -29.14 63.38 56.03
N GLU A 1025 -28.37 63.57 54.95
CA GLU A 1025 -28.04 64.89 54.43
C GLU A 1025 -29.25 65.55 53.76
N LEU A 1026 -29.30 66.89 53.81
CA LEU A 1026 -30.21 67.66 52.98
C LEU A 1026 -29.62 67.81 51.58
N TYR A 1027 -30.43 67.49 50.57
CA TYR A 1027 -30.09 67.63 49.15
C TYR A 1027 -31.06 68.63 48.51
N ASP A 1028 -30.55 69.43 47.59
CA ASP A 1028 -31.34 70.20 46.66
C ASP A 1028 -31.37 69.48 45.32
N ILE A 1029 -32.56 69.17 44.81
CA ILE A 1029 -32.78 68.20 43.73
C ILE A 1029 -33.36 68.91 42.51
N HIS A 1030 -32.60 68.93 41.43
CA HIS A 1030 -32.96 69.57 40.17
C HIS A 1030 -33.07 68.52 39.06
N VAL A 1031 -34.11 68.61 38.24
CA VAL A 1031 -34.31 67.79 37.03
C VAL A 1031 -34.14 68.67 35.80
N TYR A 1032 -33.27 68.25 34.89
CA TYR A 1032 -32.98 68.92 33.63
C TYR A 1032 -33.40 68.04 32.45
N SER A 1033 -33.92 68.67 31.40
CA SER A 1033 -34.03 68.07 30.07
C SER A 1033 -32.66 67.80 29.45
N ASN A 1034 -32.61 66.97 28.40
CA ASN A 1034 -31.38 66.72 27.63
C ASN A 1034 -30.78 67.98 26.95
N LEU A 1035 -31.49 69.11 26.91
CA LEU A 1035 -31.00 70.41 26.45
C LEU A 1035 -30.44 71.28 27.60
N GLY A 1036 -30.39 70.77 28.82
CA GLY A 1036 -29.87 71.50 30.00
C GLY A 1036 -30.84 72.52 30.61
N VAL A 1037 -32.09 72.56 30.16
CA VAL A 1037 -33.14 73.40 30.76
C VAL A 1037 -33.71 72.67 31.97
N GLU A 1038 -33.75 73.34 33.13
CA GLU A 1038 -34.40 72.83 34.35
C GLU A 1038 -35.91 72.75 34.13
N VAL A 1039 -36.49 71.58 34.43
CA VAL A 1039 -37.92 71.29 34.24
C VAL A 1039 -38.67 71.07 35.55
N GLN A 1040 -38.00 70.62 36.62
CA GLN A 1040 -38.53 70.55 37.99
C GLN A 1040 -37.42 70.71 39.03
N HIS A 1041 -37.79 71.20 40.21
CA HIS A 1041 -36.91 71.38 41.37
C HIS A 1041 -37.67 71.04 42.66
N LEU A 1042 -36.96 70.43 43.62
CA LEU A 1042 -37.44 70.19 44.97
C LEU A 1042 -36.27 70.12 45.97
N SER A 1043 -36.47 70.66 47.16
CA SER A 1043 -35.51 70.55 48.28
C SER A 1043 -35.96 69.46 49.25
N THR A 1044 -35.03 68.67 49.78
CA THR A 1044 -35.37 67.62 50.76
C THR A 1044 -35.64 68.18 52.16
N THR A 1045 -36.26 67.37 53.01
CA THR A 1045 -36.51 67.67 54.43
C THR A 1045 -35.86 66.60 55.32
N LYS A 1046 -35.36 67.00 56.50
CA LYS A 1046 -34.73 66.05 57.42
C LYS A 1046 -35.70 64.93 57.82
N ASN A 1047 -35.17 63.72 57.93
CA ASN A 1047 -35.88 62.49 58.31
C ASN A 1047 -36.94 62.00 57.30
N ASN A 1048 -36.95 62.51 56.07
CA ASN A 1048 -37.65 61.85 54.97
C ASN A 1048 -36.63 61.36 53.93
N ASN A 1049 -36.71 60.07 53.60
CA ASN A 1049 -35.72 59.37 52.78
C ASN A 1049 -36.28 59.00 51.39
N THR A 1050 -37.56 59.27 51.12
CA THR A 1050 -38.19 59.01 49.82
C THR A 1050 -38.89 60.26 49.29
N TYR A 1051 -38.62 60.61 48.03
CA TYR A 1051 -39.20 61.77 47.34
C TYR A 1051 -39.77 61.33 45.99
N THR A 1052 -40.94 61.85 45.62
CA THR A 1052 -41.63 61.48 44.39
C THR A 1052 -41.74 62.69 43.47
N ILE A 1053 -41.25 62.55 42.24
CA ILE A 1053 -41.34 63.54 41.17
C ILE A 1053 -42.48 63.11 40.25
N GLN A 1054 -43.49 63.97 40.06
CA GLN A 1054 -44.59 63.72 39.13
C GLN A 1054 -44.17 64.13 37.72
N LEU A 1055 -44.17 63.19 36.79
CA LEU A 1055 -43.60 63.33 35.44
C LEU A 1055 -44.65 63.65 34.37
N THR A 1056 -45.94 63.61 34.70
CA THR A 1056 -47.07 63.78 33.78
C THR A 1056 -47.09 65.09 32.98
N SER A 1057 -46.30 66.10 33.38
CA SER A 1057 -46.11 67.37 32.65
C SER A 1057 -44.88 67.40 31.73
N LEU A 1058 -44.10 66.33 31.68
CA LEU A 1058 -42.85 66.21 30.91
C LEU A 1058 -43.07 65.37 29.66
N ALA A 1059 -42.43 65.74 28.55
CA ALA A 1059 -42.50 64.96 27.32
C ALA A 1059 -41.58 63.72 27.40
N SER A 1060 -41.97 62.63 26.73
CA SER A 1060 -41.16 61.42 26.60
C SER A 1060 -39.74 61.73 26.10
N GLY A 1061 -38.72 61.24 26.80
CA GLY A 1061 -37.33 61.62 26.56
C GLY A 1061 -36.39 61.24 27.70
N SER A 1062 -35.12 61.65 27.60
CA SER A 1062 -34.14 61.44 28.67
C SER A 1062 -33.89 62.70 29.47
N TYR A 1063 -33.84 62.53 30.78
CA TYR A 1063 -33.69 63.59 31.77
C TYR A 1063 -32.52 63.28 32.70
N ILE A 1064 -31.89 64.34 33.21
CA ILE A 1064 -30.79 64.29 34.16
C ILE A 1064 -31.30 64.84 35.49
N ILE A 1065 -31.10 64.08 36.57
CA ILE A 1065 -31.38 64.54 37.93
C ILE A 1065 -30.07 64.78 38.67
N VAL A 1066 -29.97 65.94 39.31
CA VAL A 1066 -28.80 66.42 40.05
C VAL A 1066 -29.23 66.69 41.49
N LEU A 1067 -28.62 65.98 42.43
CA LEU A 1067 -28.86 66.11 43.86
C LEU A 1067 -27.62 66.73 44.50
N SER A 1068 -27.75 67.90 45.12
CA SER A 1068 -26.63 68.64 45.70
C SER A 1068 -26.78 68.79 47.21
N SER A 1069 -25.89 68.19 48.00
CA SER A 1069 -25.79 68.44 49.44
C SER A 1069 -24.62 69.39 49.75
N ALA A 1070 -24.44 69.74 51.02
CA ALA A 1070 -23.29 70.51 51.48
C ALA A 1070 -21.94 69.78 51.34
N SER A 1071 -21.94 68.45 51.14
CA SER A 1071 -20.71 67.63 51.07
C SER A 1071 -20.43 67.05 49.68
N LYS A 1072 -21.46 66.83 48.84
CA LYS A 1072 -21.32 66.19 47.53
C LYS A 1072 -22.46 66.53 46.57
N GLN A 1073 -22.19 66.40 45.27
CA GLN A 1073 -23.20 66.43 44.22
C GLN A 1073 -23.28 65.07 43.53
N ILE A 1074 -24.50 64.57 43.31
CA ILE A 1074 -24.79 63.27 42.71
C ILE A 1074 -25.64 63.50 41.46
N THR A 1075 -25.16 63.04 40.31
CA THR A 1075 -25.87 63.14 39.03
C THR A 1075 -26.28 61.75 38.56
N LYS A 1076 -27.53 61.61 38.12
CA LYS A 1076 -28.09 60.37 37.57
C LYS A 1076 -28.95 60.69 36.34
N GLN A 1077 -29.17 59.70 35.48
CA GLN A 1077 -29.98 59.82 34.27
C GLN A 1077 -31.18 58.88 34.37
N PHE A 1078 -32.34 59.35 33.90
CA PHE A 1078 -33.53 58.51 33.75
C PHE A 1078 -34.24 58.75 32.41
N LEU A 1079 -35.18 57.87 32.10
CA LEU A 1079 -36.00 57.89 30.89
C LEU A 1079 -37.47 58.06 31.27
N VAL A 1080 -38.17 58.95 30.57
CA VAL A 1080 -39.63 59.11 30.61
C VAL A 1080 -40.19 58.59 29.28
N TYR A 1081 -41.23 57.75 29.33
CA TYR A 1081 -41.90 57.20 28.15
C TYR A 1081 -43.30 57.77 27.93
#